data_AF-A0AAX7SEZ4-F1
#
_entry.id   AF-A0AAX7SEZ4-F1
#
_cell.length_a   1.000
_cell.length_b   1.000
_cell.length_c   1.000
_cell.angle_alpha   90.00
_cell.angle_beta   90.00
_cell.angle_gamma   90.00
#
_symmetry.space_group_name_H-M   'P 1'
#
loop_
_entity.id
_entity.type
_entity.pdbx_description
1 polymer ?
#
loop_
_entity_poly.entity_id
_entity_poly.type
_entity_poly.pdbx_seq_one_letter_code
_entity_poly.pdbx_strand_id
1 'polypeptide(L)'
;MLCWGNAKDGQLGIGVEKNPVFEPRNCHVFSGRGMKEVACGSQHSVFLMYDGSVYTCGSNSWGQLGHDKAGTSPEVVGALDTQKIAMVSCGRGHSMAVNEQGQLFAWGAGDGGQLGLGTTETTVRIPRCPLVKRLCDHRISQVMCGNQHCIALSRDGQLFTWGQNTSGQLGLGKGEPSKLFPHPLKSLAGIPLAQITAGGDHSFALSLSGAVFGWGKNRAGQLGLNDKQDRAVPCHIKFLRSQKVVYISCGDEHTAALTKDGGLFTFGDGSWGQLGHGSTNSELLPRRVLELMGTEVSQITCGRHHTLAFVPSSGVVYAFGCNSHGQLGTGILGDARSPFPVKASFLTGKFHRRGKQRTCRSYTVTKIICGGDHSFLLYSNEQVCDFIKINTKISHFLKLKIYTYFQFYHCYYLTYIFLYLLSLSDDTHFKTNPKIPGIDLNSVRMLFETLSKPAFSELMEQATKSFESLLIPQLPRSPPDVEAMRIYLILSEYPALQDSKNYIRLTIPLAMAILRLDANPSKVLDNWWCIVDGSVFTRMVDMYKSIVVFMLTGGKTVLVPMFYENYFLATLRLLEKLHKVNLKAQHVEYNRFYIPDITSLVDIQEDYLKWFLSKAEIVSTDDFPAVNLCAYPFILNAKAKTTMLQTDAELQMQMAVSGANLHNVFMLLTLEPHLARNPYLVLHVRRSHLVSDTLRELTMYSDVDLKKPLKVIFDGEEAVDAGGVTKEFFLLLLKELMDPVYGMFTHYKESNLLWFSDKVSFPEQNWFHLIGIICGLAIYNATVVDLHFPLALYKKLLEVSPTLEDFKELSPTEARSLQQLLDYEGSDVEETFLLNFAVSVTFYLLIFMPRVKEFVEAYLRYVFSDSVGEQYSAFSAGFLKVCGGEILSLFQPSELMAMVVGNNNYNWEEMEKNAVYKGEYTATHPTVRLFWEVFHEFPLEKKKQFLLFLTGSDRIPIHGMESLRIIIQSTTAEEHYLPVAHTCYNLLDMPRYQTKEILRRRLTQAVEQYEGFSLV
;
A
#
# COMPACT_ATOMS: atom_id res chain seq x y z
N MET A 1 -14.85 -2.66 51.80
CA MET A 1 -15.33 -3.57 50.73
C MET A 1 -16.76 -3.96 51.06
N LEU A 2 -17.67 -3.93 50.09
CA LEU A 2 -19.00 -4.53 50.21
C LEU A 2 -19.04 -5.88 49.51
N CYS A 3 -19.87 -6.79 49.99
CA CYS A 3 -20.05 -8.14 49.47
C CYS A 3 -21.51 -8.60 49.65
N TRP A 4 -22.03 -9.35 48.68
CA TRP A 4 -23.38 -9.90 48.68
C TRP A 4 -23.49 -11.09 47.71
N GLY A 5 -24.60 -11.82 47.79
CA GLY A 5 -24.87 -13.02 47.00
C GLY A 5 -24.78 -14.31 47.81
N ASN A 6 -24.42 -15.41 47.13
CA ASN A 6 -24.35 -16.73 47.75
C ASN A 6 -23.24 -16.79 48.80
N ALA A 7 -23.58 -17.25 50.01
CA ALA A 7 -22.65 -17.39 51.15
C ALA A 7 -22.50 -18.85 51.63
N LYS A 8 -23.18 -19.81 50.98
CA LYS A 8 -23.32 -21.20 51.46
C LYS A 8 -21.98 -21.88 51.78
N ASP A 9 -20.99 -21.67 50.92
CA ASP A 9 -19.67 -22.29 51.03
C ASP A 9 -18.62 -21.36 51.67
N GLY A 10 -19.01 -20.18 52.15
CA GLY A 10 -18.10 -19.19 52.77
C GLY A 10 -17.41 -18.25 51.78
N GLN A 11 -17.81 -18.24 50.51
CA GLN A 11 -17.16 -17.44 49.44
C GLN A 11 -17.20 -15.91 49.65
N LEU A 12 -18.07 -15.39 50.52
CA LEU A 12 -18.11 -13.95 50.85
C LEU A 12 -17.06 -13.54 51.90
N GLY A 13 -16.52 -14.49 52.66
CA GLY A 13 -15.51 -14.23 53.68
C GLY A 13 -16.00 -13.45 54.92
N ILE A 14 -17.32 -13.44 55.19
CA ILE A 14 -17.94 -12.74 56.34
C ILE A 14 -18.13 -13.67 57.56
N GLY A 15 -17.66 -14.93 57.51
CA GLY A 15 -17.80 -15.91 58.60
C GLY A 15 -18.91 -16.94 58.36
N VAL A 16 -19.52 -17.46 59.43
CA VAL A 16 -20.39 -18.67 59.43
C VAL A 16 -21.81 -18.42 58.86
N GLU A 17 -22.06 -17.29 58.20
CA GLU A 17 -23.36 -17.01 57.59
C GLU A 17 -23.59 -17.92 56.37
N LYS A 18 -24.45 -18.93 56.52
CA LYS A 18 -24.81 -19.87 55.45
C LYS A 18 -25.93 -19.37 54.53
N ASN A 19 -26.61 -18.30 54.92
CA ASN A 19 -27.76 -17.76 54.19
C ASN A 19 -27.30 -16.79 53.08
N PRO A 20 -27.98 -16.77 51.92
CA PRO A 20 -27.67 -15.81 50.86
C PRO A 20 -27.89 -14.36 51.34
N VAL A 21 -27.00 -13.48 50.94
CA VAL A 21 -26.99 -12.07 51.33
C VAL A 21 -27.60 -11.24 50.19
N PHE A 22 -28.84 -10.78 50.37
CA PHE A 22 -29.59 -10.02 49.35
C PHE A 22 -29.28 -8.52 49.33
N GLU A 23 -28.53 -8.01 50.32
CA GLU A 23 -28.14 -6.61 50.43
C GLU A 23 -26.64 -6.48 50.67
N PRO A 24 -25.94 -5.51 50.04
CA PRO A 24 -24.51 -5.29 50.24
C PRO A 24 -24.13 -5.12 51.71
N ARG A 25 -23.27 -6.02 52.21
CA ARG A 25 -22.73 -5.99 53.58
C ARG A 25 -21.25 -5.61 53.59
N ASN A 26 -20.81 -4.91 54.63
CA ASN A 26 -19.41 -4.52 54.78
C ASN A 26 -18.58 -5.69 55.30
N CYS A 27 -17.55 -6.09 54.55
CA CYS A 27 -16.57 -7.05 55.02
C CYS A 27 -15.45 -6.32 55.75
N HIS A 28 -15.43 -6.45 57.09
CA HIS A 28 -14.47 -5.76 57.94
C HIS A 28 -13.08 -6.40 57.96
N VAL A 29 -12.93 -7.64 57.48
CA VAL A 29 -11.70 -8.47 57.55
C VAL A 29 -10.46 -7.77 56.97
N PHE A 30 -10.64 -6.93 55.96
CA PHE A 30 -9.55 -6.21 55.28
C PHE A 30 -9.56 -4.69 55.55
N SER A 31 -10.28 -4.22 56.58
CA SER A 31 -10.34 -2.80 56.90
C SER A 31 -8.96 -2.24 57.23
N GLY A 32 -8.53 -1.20 56.52
CA GLY A 32 -7.20 -0.57 56.71
C GLY A 32 -6.05 -1.28 55.99
N ARG A 33 -6.27 -2.47 55.41
CA ARG A 33 -5.29 -3.15 54.56
C ARG A 33 -5.66 -2.88 53.10
N GLY A 34 -4.76 -2.30 52.33
CA GLY A 34 -5.05 -1.91 50.96
C GLY A 34 -5.32 -3.12 50.05
N MET A 35 -6.57 -3.29 49.63
CA MET A 35 -7.00 -4.33 48.68
C MET A 35 -6.72 -3.87 47.24
N LYS A 36 -6.06 -4.71 46.45
CA LYS A 36 -5.71 -4.42 45.04
C LYS A 36 -6.74 -5.02 44.07
N GLU A 37 -7.08 -6.29 44.26
CA GLU A 37 -7.96 -7.04 43.34
C GLU A 37 -8.68 -8.19 44.05
N VAL A 38 -9.85 -8.57 43.54
CA VAL A 38 -10.58 -9.77 43.96
C VAL A 38 -10.92 -10.57 42.71
N ALA A 39 -10.68 -11.87 42.74
CA ALA A 39 -11.08 -12.81 41.70
C ALA A 39 -12.06 -13.84 42.27
N CYS A 40 -13.15 -14.08 41.56
CA CYS A 40 -14.28 -14.86 42.04
C CYS A 40 -14.42 -16.13 41.19
N GLY A 41 -14.31 -17.30 41.82
CA GLY A 41 -14.63 -18.58 41.20
C GLY A 41 -16.10 -18.93 41.34
N SER A 42 -16.46 -20.19 41.08
CA SER A 42 -17.86 -20.63 41.25
C SER A 42 -18.31 -20.64 42.71
N GLN A 43 -17.42 -21.04 43.62
CA GLN A 43 -17.73 -21.31 45.04
C GLN A 43 -16.61 -20.82 45.98
N HIS A 44 -15.67 -20.02 45.47
CA HIS A 44 -14.53 -19.52 46.22
C HIS A 44 -14.12 -18.13 45.72
N SER A 45 -13.44 -17.38 46.58
CA SER A 45 -12.93 -16.05 46.31
C SER A 45 -11.46 -15.97 46.65
N VAL A 46 -10.71 -15.22 45.84
CA VAL A 46 -9.29 -14.93 46.02
C VAL A 46 -9.13 -13.42 46.11
N PHE A 47 -8.48 -12.95 47.17
CA PHE A 47 -8.25 -11.54 47.48
C PHE A 47 -6.75 -11.25 47.37
N LEU A 48 -6.38 -10.25 46.57
CA LEU A 48 -5.02 -9.80 46.37
C LEU A 48 -4.82 -8.42 47.02
N MET A 49 -3.83 -8.32 47.88
CA MET A 49 -3.47 -7.09 48.60
C MET A 49 -2.40 -6.29 47.83
N TYR A 50 -2.26 -4.98 48.14
CA TYR A 50 -1.22 -4.14 47.52
C TYR A 50 0.21 -4.54 47.90
N ASP A 51 0.41 -5.23 49.03
CA ASP A 51 1.70 -5.78 49.43
C ASP A 51 2.10 -7.07 48.67
N GLY A 52 1.19 -7.60 47.85
CA GLY A 52 1.39 -8.82 47.06
C GLY A 52 0.92 -10.10 47.77
N SER A 53 0.39 -10.01 49.00
CA SER A 53 -0.17 -11.17 49.70
C SER A 53 -1.53 -11.60 49.14
N VAL A 54 -1.77 -12.92 49.15
CA VAL A 54 -2.99 -13.54 48.60
C VAL A 54 -3.76 -14.25 49.71
N TYR A 55 -5.04 -13.90 49.85
CA TYR A 55 -5.98 -14.54 50.76
C TYR A 55 -7.07 -15.27 50.00
N THR A 56 -7.54 -16.41 50.50
CA THR A 56 -8.59 -17.21 49.85
C THR A 56 -9.67 -17.63 50.85
N CYS A 57 -10.91 -17.77 50.39
CA CYS A 57 -12.01 -18.35 51.16
C CYS A 57 -13.04 -19.04 50.25
N GLY A 58 -13.91 -19.85 50.84
CA GLY A 58 -14.96 -20.60 50.15
C GLY A 58 -14.78 -22.12 50.24
N SER A 59 -15.29 -22.80 49.22
CA SER A 59 -15.15 -24.24 49.04
C SER A 59 -13.70 -24.63 48.80
N ASN A 60 -13.26 -25.76 49.39
CA ASN A 60 -11.92 -26.33 49.23
C ASN A 60 -11.93 -27.80 48.78
N SER A 61 -13.03 -28.26 48.19
CA SER A 61 -13.21 -29.67 47.80
C SER A 61 -12.14 -30.17 46.82
N TRP A 62 -11.56 -29.27 46.03
CA TRP A 62 -10.56 -29.57 44.99
C TRP A 62 -9.19 -28.97 45.31
N GLY A 63 -8.99 -28.40 46.50
CA GLY A 63 -7.76 -27.69 46.86
C GLY A 63 -7.67 -26.26 46.32
N GLN A 64 -8.78 -25.68 45.82
CA GLN A 64 -8.79 -24.38 45.13
C GLN A 64 -8.44 -23.18 46.02
N LEU A 65 -8.37 -23.36 47.34
CA LEU A 65 -7.94 -22.31 48.27
C LEU A 65 -6.41 -22.21 48.41
N GLY A 66 -5.66 -23.25 48.04
CA GLY A 66 -4.18 -23.23 48.13
C GLY A 66 -3.64 -23.55 49.53
N HIS A 67 -4.49 -24.01 50.45
CA HIS A 67 -4.16 -24.43 51.81
C HIS A 67 -5.13 -25.51 52.30
N ASP A 68 -4.81 -26.21 53.40
CA ASP A 68 -5.62 -27.35 53.89
C ASP A 68 -6.84 -26.99 54.74
N LYS A 69 -6.98 -25.71 55.14
CA LYS A 69 -8.08 -25.25 56.00
C LYS A 69 -9.39 -25.05 55.24
N ALA A 70 -10.52 -25.17 55.95
CA ALA A 70 -11.86 -24.91 55.44
C ALA A 70 -12.20 -23.41 55.44
N GLY A 71 -12.83 -22.91 54.37
CA GLY A 71 -12.82 -21.48 54.01
C GLY A 71 -14.08 -20.68 54.38
N THR A 72 -14.45 -20.57 55.65
CA THR A 72 -15.49 -19.59 56.07
C THR A 72 -14.94 -18.18 56.28
N SER A 73 -13.65 -18.06 56.57
CA SER A 73 -12.92 -16.79 56.70
C SER A 73 -11.74 -16.72 55.74
N PRO A 74 -11.37 -15.54 55.22
CA PRO A 74 -10.19 -15.38 54.37
C PRO A 74 -8.89 -15.77 55.08
N GLU A 75 -8.14 -16.67 54.47
CA GLU A 75 -6.91 -17.28 54.97
C GLU A 75 -5.76 -17.02 53.99
N VAL A 76 -4.54 -16.83 54.50
CA VAL A 76 -3.38 -16.53 53.66
C VAL A 76 -2.85 -17.78 52.96
N VAL A 77 -2.48 -17.65 51.69
CA VAL A 77 -1.85 -18.73 50.92
C VAL A 77 -0.34 -18.71 51.16
N GLY A 78 0.09 -19.33 52.27
CA GLY A 78 1.48 -19.26 52.73
C GLY A 78 2.54 -19.74 51.72
N ALA A 79 2.14 -20.59 50.76
CA ALA A 79 3.02 -21.03 49.67
C ALA A 79 3.46 -19.90 48.72
N LEU A 80 2.73 -18.78 48.67
CA LEU A 80 3.02 -17.62 47.83
C LEU A 80 3.70 -16.48 48.60
N ASP A 81 3.92 -16.60 49.91
CA ASP A 81 4.43 -15.49 50.75
C ASP A 81 5.82 -14.97 50.33
N THR A 82 6.63 -15.82 49.70
CA THR A 82 7.96 -15.44 49.18
C THR A 82 7.90 -14.75 47.81
N GLN A 83 6.72 -14.71 47.18
CA GLN A 83 6.50 -14.21 45.83
C GLN A 83 5.61 -12.96 45.88
N LYS A 84 6.04 -11.86 45.26
CA LYS A 84 5.17 -10.68 45.11
C LYS A 84 4.17 -10.89 43.99
N ILE A 85 2.91 -11.17 44.35
CA ILE A 85 1.85 -11.42 43.38
C ILE A 85 1.34 -10.12 42.76
N ALA A 86 1.28 -10.09 41.44
CA ALA A 86 0.83 -8.95 40.65
C ALA A 86 -0.66 -9.03 40.30
N MET A 87 -1.17 -10.24 40.01
CA MET A 87 -2.57 -10.47 39.61
C MET A 87 -3.05 -11.89 39.96
N VAL A 88 -4.37 -12.06 40.04
CA VAL A 88 -5.03 -13.33 40.36
C VAL A 88 -6.23 -13.59 39.43
N SER A 89 -6.54 -14.84 39.16
CA SER A 89 -7.71 -15.27 38.36
C SER A 89 -8.27 -16.58 38.89
N CYS A 90 -9.59 -16.76 38.76
CA CYS A 90 -10.32 -17.91 39.30
C CYS A 90 -11.21 -18.53 38.23
N GLY A 91 -11.18 -19.86 38.11
CA GLY A 91 -12.14 -20.61 37.31
C GLY A 91 -13.20 -21.29 38.17
N ARG A 92 -13.87 -22.32 37.63
CA ARG A 92 -14.94 -23.04 38.35
C ARG A 92 -14.46 -23.67 39.66
N GLY A 93 -13.28 -24.29 39.64
CA GLY A 93 -12.71 -25.02 40.79
C GLY A 93 -11.19 -24.98 40.84
N HIS A 94 -10.58 -23.99 40.19
CA HIS A 94 -9.13 -23.77 40.18
C HIS A 94 -8.83 -22.28 40.29
N SER A 95 -7.60 -21.97 40.67
CA SER A 95 -7.11 -20.63 40.96
C SER A 95 -5.73 -20.45 40.35
N MET A 96 -5.45 -19.22 39.93
CA MET A 96 -4.17 -18.83 39.35
C MET A 96 -3.68 -17.49 39.92
N ALA A 97 -2.37 -17.36 40.02
CA ALA A 97 -1.68 -16.13 40.41
C ALA A 97 -0.46 -15.90 39.51
N VAL A 98 -0.16 -14.64 39.19
CA VAL A 98 1.05 -14.26 38.45
C VAL A 98 1.86 -13.29 39.29
N ASN A 99 3.16 -13.53 39.44
CA ASN A 99 4.05 -12.62 40.18
C ASN A 99 4.52 -11.42 39.33
N GLU A 100 5.18 -10.44 39.94
CA GLU A 100 5.69 -9.25 39.23
C GLU A 100 6.71 -9.58 38.13
N GLN A 101 7.40 -10.73 38.24
CA GLN A 101 8.35 -11.23 37.25
C GLN A 101 7.65 -11.88 36.04
N GLY A 102 6.35 -12.15 36.12
CA GLY A 102 5.56 -12.78 35.05
C GLY A 102 5.51 -14.31 35.14
N GLN A 103 5.90 -14.90 36.26
CA GLN A 103 5.76 -16.34 36.53
C GLN A 103 4.34 -16.65 37.01
N LEU A 104 3.76 -17.72 36.45
CA LEU A 104 2.40 -18.18 36.74
C LEU A 104 2.42 -19.28 37.80
N PHE A 105 1.47 -19.26 38.73
CA PHE A 105 1.22 -20.30 39.73
C PHE A 105 -0.23 -20.76 39.60
N ALA A 106 -0.47 -22.07 39.62
CA ALA A 106 -1.80 -22.67 39.49
C ALA A 106 -2.06 -23.74 40.57
N TRP A 107 -3.29 -23.83 41.04
CA TRP A 107 -3.76 -24.83 42.01
C TRP A 107 -5.28 -25.05 41.92
N GLY A 108 -5.77 -26.13 42.54
CA GLY A 108 -7.17 -26.57 42.53
C GLY A 108 -7.41 -27.80 41.65
N ALA A 109 -8.57 -27.86 41.00
CA ALA A 109 -8.95 -28.96 40.11
C ALA A 109 -8.05 -29.03 38.86
N GLY A 110 -7.61 -30.23 38.48
CA GLY A 110 -6.72 -30.49 37.34
C GLY A 110 -7.20 -31.56 36.36
N ASP A 111 -8.38 -32.14 36.58
CA ASP A 111 -9.02 -33.19 35.78
C ASP A 111 -9.15 -32.87 34.27
N GLY A 112 -9.36 -31.60 33.93
CA GLY A 112 -9.48 -31.10 32.56
C GLY A 112 -8.18 -30.55 31.95
N GLY A 113 -7.04 -30.65 32.65
CA GLY A 113 -5.77 -30.03 32.24
C GLY A 113 -5.68 -28.52 32.47
N GLN A 114 -6.68 -27.92 33.14
CA GLN A 114 -6.81 -26.48 33.37
C GLN A 114 -5.65 -25.86 34.19
N LEU A 115 -4.89 -26.67 34.93
CA LEU A 115 -3.72 -26.20 35.68
C LEU A 115 -2.47 -26.02 34.80
N GLY A 116 -2.43 -26.63 33.61
CA GLY A 116 -1.31 -26.47 32.68
C GLY A 116 0.01 -27.12 33.15
N LEU A 117 -0.02 -27.98 34.17
CA LEU A 117 1.18 -28.59 34.77
C LEU A 117 1.77 -29.76 33.96
N GLY A 118 1.08 -30.24 32.92
CA GLY A 118 1.46 -31.45 32.19
C GLY A 118 1.19 -32.76 32.95
N THR A 119 0.57 -32.69 34.14
CA THR A 119 0.23 -33.82 34.99
C THR A 119 -1.26 -34.17 34.88
N THR A 120 -1.61 -35.45 35.05
CA THR A 120 -3.01 -35.92 35.16
C THR A 120 -3.54 -35.87 36.61
N GLU A 121 -2.86 -35.14 37.49
CA GLU A 121 -3.30 -34.94 38.88
C GLU A 121 -4.69 -34.29 38.91
N THR A 122 -5.64 -34.93 39.59
CA THR A 122 -7.02 -34.46 39.68
C THR A 122 -7.16 -33.22 40.57
N THR A 123 -6.31 -33.08 41.59
CA THR A 123 -6.31 -31.96 42.52
C THR A 123 -4.91 -31.57 42.93
N VAL A 124 -4.64 -30.26 42.98
CA VAL A 124 -3.38 -29.68 43.43
C VAL A 124 -3.70 -28.69 44.55
N ARG A 125 -3.34 -29.03 45.79
CA ARG A 125 -3.69 -28.23 46.98
C ARG A 125 -2.71 -27.11 47.29
N ILE A 126 -1.50 -27.18 46.76
CA ILE A 126 -0.43 -26.21 46.98
C ILE A 126 -0.13 -25.51 45.65
N PRO A 127 -0.09 -24.17 45.58
CA PRO A 127 0.32 -23.44 44.39
C PRO A 127 1.62 -23.97 43.79
N ARG A 128 1.56 -24.42 42.53
CA ARG A 128 2.73 -24.87 41.78
C ARG A 128 2.91 -24.00 40.54
N CYS A 129 4.17 -23.70 40.22
CA CYS A 129 4.48 -23.13 38.92
C CYS A 129 4.28 -24.20 37.85
N PRO A 130 3.51 -23.96 36.78
CA PRO A 130 3.47 -24.85 35.63
C PRO A 130 4.88 -25.10 35.12
N LEU A 131 5.31 -26.35 35.22
CA LEU A 131 6.66 -26.80 34.91
C LEU A 131 6.78 -26.94 33.39
N VAL A 132 6.87 -25.82 32.68
CA VAL A 132 7.14 -25.83 31.24
C VAL A 132 8.29 -24.89 30.94
N LYS A 133 9.42 -25.47 30.54
CA LYS A 133 10.59 -24.77 29.96
C LYS A 133 10.24 -23.73 28.89
N ARG A 134 9.04 -23.76 28.30
CA ARG A 134 8.57 -22.85 27.23
C ARG A 134 7.85 -21.58 27.70
N LEU A 135 7.18 -21.60 28.85
CA LEU A 135 6.59 -20.39 29.44
C LEU A 135 7.61 -19.60 30.26
N CYS A 136 8.65 -20.24 30.78
CA CYS A 136 9.70 -19.57 31.55
C CYS A 136 10.46 -18.51 30.73
N ASP A 137 10.51 -18.68 29.42
CA ASP A 137 11.12 -17.71 28.50
C ASP A 137 10.20 -16.50 28.20
N HIS A 138 8.91 -16.58 28.57
CA HIS A 138 7.87 -15.62 28.21
C HIS A 138 7.22 -15.03 29.47
N ARG A 139 7.22 -13.69 29.60
CA ARG A 139 6.69 -13.04 30.82
C ARG A 139 5.20 -12.79 30.70
N ILE A 140 4.39 -13.42 31.55
CA ILE A 140 2.94 -13.23 31.51
C ILE A 140 2.54 -11.83 32.01
N SER A 141 1.61 -11.19 31.29
CA SER A 141 1.00 -9.90 31.65
C SER A 141 -0.47 -10.00 32.05
N GLN A 142 -1.23 -10.95 31.47
CA GLN A 142 -2.62 -11.20 31.85
C GLN A 142 -2.90 -12.71 31.87
N VAL A 143 -3.74 -13.17 32.80
CA VAL A 143 -4.28 -14.53 32.84
C VAL A 143 -5.75 -14.46 33.17
N MET A 144 -6.57 -15.26 32.48
CA MET A 144 -8.01 -15.39 32.73
C MET A 144 -8.41 -16.86 32.69
N CYS A 145 -9.27 -17.24 33.62
CA CYS A 145 -9.73 -18.61 33.80
C CYS A 145 -11.22 -18.71 33.45
N GLY A 146 -11.59 -19.70 32.64
CA GLY A 146 -12.98 -20.09 32.44
C GLY A 146 -13.39 -21.24 33.36
N ASN A 147 -14.40 -22.03 32.95
CA ASN A 147 -14.84 -23.17 33.76
C ASN A 147 -13.74 -24.22 33.93
N GLN A 148 -13.20 -24.71 32.81
CA GLN A 148 -12.19 -25.78 32.75
C GLN A 148 -11.06 -25.46 31.75
N HIS A 149 -10.88 -24.19 31.38
CA HIS A 149 -9.81 -23.74 30.50
C HIS A 149 -9.20 -22.43 30.99
N CYS A 150 -8.03 -22.10 30.47
CA CYS A 150 -7.30 -20.89 30.81
C CYS A 150 -6.67 -20.26 29.58
N ILE A 151 -6.56 -18.95 29.62
CA ILE A 151 -5.92 -18.14 28.60
C ILE A 151 -4.94 -17.18 29.28
N ALA A 152 -3.74 -17.03 28.72
CA ALA A 152 -2.73 -16.11 29.21
C ALA A 152 -2.12 -15.30 28.07
N LEU A 153 -1.95 -14.02 28.30
CA LEU A 153 -1.28 -13.09 27.40
C LEU A 153 0.10 -12.80 27.98
N SER A 154 1.12 -13.04 27.18
CA SER A 154 2.49 -12.69 27.48
C SER A 154 2.82 -11.26 27.05
N ARG A 155 3.85 -10.66 27.65
CA ARG A 155 4.31 -9.28 27.39
C ARG A 155 4.78 -9.07 25.94
N ASP A 156 5.13 -10.12 25.19
CA ASP A 156 5.34 -10.06 23.73
C ASP A 156 4.06 -9.82 22.92
N GLY A 157 2.89 -10.03 23.52
CA GLY A 157 1.64 -10.15 22.79
C GLY A 157 1.36 -11.56 22.27
N GLN A 158 2.12 -12.59 22.68
CA GLN A 158 1.74 -13.98 22.41
C GLN A 158 0.63 -14.43 23.36
N LEU A 159 -0.38 -15.10 22.80
CA LEU A 159 -1.47 -15.69 23.57
C LEU A 159 -1.25 -17.19 23.74
N PHE A 160 -1.40 -17.68 24.97
CA PHE A 160 -1.32 -19.10 25.33
C PHE A 160 -2.67 -19.58 25.85
N THR A 161 -3.08 -20.79 25.45
CA THR A 161 -4.35 -21.40 25.88
C THR A 161 -4.12 -22.86 26.30
N TRP A 162 -4.85 -23.34 27.33
CA TRP A 162 -4.81 -24.73 27.81
C TRP A 162 -6.06 -25.12 28.62
N GLY A 163 -6.19 -26.41 28.93
CA GLY A 163 -7.36 -27.00 29.59
C GLY A 163 -8.30 -27.67 28.60
N GLN A 164 -9.59 -27.68 28.90
CA GLN A 164 -10.62 -28.34 28.09
C GLN A 164 -10.86 -27.61 26.76
N ASN A 165 -11.18 -28.37 25.71
CA ASN A 165 -11.40 -27.87 24.34
C ASN A 165 -12.60 -28.54 23.64
N THR A 166 -13.52 -29.16 24.39
CA THR A 166 -14.69 -29.90 23.84
C THR A 166 -15.61 -29.02 22.99
N SER A 167 -15.70 -27.73 23.31
CA SER A 167 -16.46 -26.72 22.55
C SER A 167 -15.55 -25.80 21.72
N GLY A 168 -14.25 -26.09 21.64
CA GLY A 168 -13.29 -25.28 20.91
C GLY A 168 -12.80 -24.03 21.65
N GLN A 169 -13.01 -23.95 22.97
CA GLN A 169 -12.71 -22.77 23.80
C GLN A 169 -11.22 -22.41 23.91
N LEU A 170 -10.32 -23.27 23.44
CA LEU A 170 -8.88 -22.96 23.32
C LEU A 170 -8.52 -22.24 22.02
N GLY A 171 -9.37 -22.29 21.00
CA GLY A 171 -9.11 -21.65 19.69
C GLY A 171 -8.12 -22.40 18.80
N LEU A 172 -7.68 -23.61 19.19
CA LEU A 172 -6.66 -24.42 18.50
C LEU A 172 -7.25 -25.40 17.46
N GLY A 173 -8.54 -25.30 17.14
CA GLY A 173 -9.26 -26.26 16.31
C GLY A 173 -9.85 -27.44 17.11
N LYS A 174 -10.58 -28.35 16.43
CA LYS A 174 -11.31 -29.49 17.05
C LYS A 174 -10.45 -30.75 17.24
N GLY A 175 -9.12 -30.63 17.27
CA GLY A 175 -8.21 -31.79 17.26
C GLY A 175 -8.27 -32.63 18.54
N GLU A 176 -7.90 -32.04 19.69
CA GLU A 176 -7.85 -32.73 20.98
C GLU A 176 -8.90 -32.17 21.97
N PRO A 177 -9.48 -33.02 22.84
CA PRO A 177 -10.52 -32.62 23.79
C PRO A 177 -9.99 -31.81 24.98
N SER A 178 -8.70 -31.90 25.29
CA SER A 178 -8.03 -31.08 26.30
C SER A 178 -6.53 -30.95 26.00
N LYS A 179 -5.92 -29.87 26.46
CA LYS A 179 -4.47 -29.64 26.44
C LYS A 179 -3.95 -29.51 27.86
N LEU A 180 -3.05 -30.41 28.26
CA LEU A 180 -2.49 -30.46 29.61
C LEU A 180 -1.39 -29.42 29.88
N PHE A 181 -0.91 -28.73 28.83
CA PHE A 181 0.12 -27.70 28.91
C PHE A 181 -0.29 -26.46 28.09
N PRO A 182 0.23 -25.27 28.43
CA PRO A 182 0.02 -24.03 27.68
C PRO A 182 0.51 -24.13 26.23
N HIS A 183 -0.38 -23.87 25.26
CA HIS A 183 -0.08 -23.87 23.83
C HIS A 183 -0.23 -22.47 23.23
N PRO A 184 0.70 -22.02 22.37
CA PRO A 184 0.58 -20.73 21.71
C PRO A 184 -0.53 -20.73 20.66
N LEU A 185 -1.43 -19.74 20.74
CA LEU A 185 -2.50 -19.50 19.78
C LEU A 185 -1.97 -18.66 18.60
N LYS A 186 -1.44 -19.34 17.58
CA LYS A 186 -0.84 -18.69 16.40
C LYS A 186 -1.85 -17.92 15.54
N SER A 187 -3.14 -18.21 15.65
CA SER A 187 -4.20 -17.57 14.84
C SER A 187 -4.47 -16.11 15.18
N LEU A 188 -3.98 -15.60 16.31
CA LEU A 188 -4.03 -14.16 16.64
C LEU A 188 -2.63 -13.52 16.70
N ALA A 189 -1.60 -14.24 16.24
CA ALA A 189 -0.25 -13.72 16.23
C ALA A 189 -0.15 -12.47 15.33
N GLY A 190 0.53 -11.43 15.83
CA GLY A 190 0.70 -10.16 15.12
C GLY A 190 -0.44 -9.14 15.34
N ILE A 191 -1.53 -9.50 16.02
CA ILE A 191 -2.56 -8.56 16.44
C ILE A 191 -2.21 -8.02 17.83
N PRO A 192 -2.14 -6.69 18.03
CA PRO A 192 -1.84 -6.14 19.35
C PRO A 192 -3.07 -6.24 20.27
N LEU A 193 -2.99 -7.12 21.27
CA LEU A 193 -4.08 -7.40 22.21
C LEU A 193 -4.03 -6.47 23.44
N ALA A 194 -5.19 -5.91 23.80
CA ALA A 194 -5.40 -5.04 24.95
C ALA A 194 -5.85 -5.83 26.19
N GLN A 195 -6.79 -6.76 25.98
CA GLN A 195 -7.44 -7.51 27.05
C GLN A 195 -7.77 -8.92 26.57
N ILE A 196 -7.64 -9.88 27.47
CA ILE A 196 -8.18 -11.24 27.32
C ILE A 196 -9.29 -11.46 28.34
N THR A 197 -10.28 -12.28 28.02
CA THR A 197 -11.34 -12.68 28.97
C THR A 197 -11.84 -14.09 28.64
N ALA A 198 -12.17 -14.84 29.67
CA ALA A 198 -12.75 -16.17 29.56
C ALA A 198 -14.12 -16.17 30.24
N GLY A 199 -15.12 -16.71 29.56
CA GLY A 199 -16.43 -17.01 30.14
C GLY A 199 -16.49 -18.45 30.61
N GLY A 200 -17.70 -19.01 30.66
CA GLY A 200 -17.90 -20.43 31.01
C GLY A 200 -17.09 -21.38 30.13
N ASP A 201 -17.56 -21.60 28.90
CA ASP A 201 -16.91 -22.47 27.90
C ASP A 201 -16.57 -21.70 26.60
N HIS A 202 -16.27 -20.41 26.73
CA HIS A 202 -15.93 -19.54 25.61
C HIS A 202 -14.86 -18.52 26.02
N SER A 203 -14.19 -17.91 25.05
CA SER A 203 -13.05 -17.02 25.25
C SER A 203 -13.11 -15.85 24.28
N PHE A 204 -12.60 -14.70 24.72
CA PHE A 204 -12.47 -13.51 23.90
C PHE A 204 -11.10 -12.86 24.05
N ALA A 205 -10.68 -12.19 22.97
CA ALA A 205 -9.56 -11.28 22.95
C ALA A 205 -10.01 -9.94 22.35
N LEU A 206 -9.64 -8.85 23.02
CA LEU A 206 -9.85 -7.48 22.57
C LEU A 206 -8.51 -6.94 22.08
N SER A 207 -8.48 -6.46 20.84
CA SER A 207 -7.32 -5.74 20.29
C SER A 207 -7.30 -4.28 20.73
N LEU A 208 -6.14 -3.64 20.66
CA LEU A 208 -6.01 -2.20 20.97
C LEU A 208 -6.76 -1.29 19.99
N SER A 209 -7.12 -1.77 18.80
CA SER A 209 -8.00 -1.05 17.85
C SER A 209 -9.49 -1.24 18.15
N GLY A 210 -9.85 -1.94 19.23
CA GLY A 210 -11.24 -2.24 19.57
C GLY A 210 -11.88 -3.35 18.73
N ALA A 211 -11.12 -4.02 17.84
CA ALA A 211 -11.57 -5.26 17.21
C ALA A 211 -11.66 -6.38 18.26
N VAL A 212 -12.76 -7.12 18.22
CA VAL A 212 -13.08 -8.18 19.17
C VAL A 212 -13.07 -9.54 18.48
N PHE A 213 -12.38 -10.50 19.06
CA PHE A 213 -12.31 -11.88 18.60
C PHE A 213 -12.90 -12.80 19.67
N GLY A 214 -13.85 -13.66 19.29
CA GLY A 214 -14.52 -14.63 20.18
C GLY A 214 -14.46 -16.04 19.62
N TRP A 215 -14.34 -17.04 20.50
CA TRP A 215 -14.34 -18.47 20.16
C TRP A 215 -14.81 -19.35 21.32
N GLY A 216 -15.13 -20.60 21.03
CA GLY A 216 -15.68 -21.59 21.96
C GLY A 216 -17.16 -21.86 21.74
N LYS A 217 -17.85 -22.18 22.83
CA LYS A 217 -19.29 -22.51 22.85
C LYS A 217 -20.14 -21.32 22.40
N ASN A 218 -21.11 -21.55 21.53
CA ASN A 218 -22.01 -20.53 21.00
C ASN A 218 -23.50 -20.92 21.00
N ARG A 219 -23.90 -21.98 21.72
CA ARG A 219 -25.28 -22.50 21.67
C ARG A 219 -26.37 -21.48 22.04
N ALA A 220 -26.03 -20.49 22.87
CA ALA A 220 -26.92 -19.42 23.31
C ALA A 220 -26.69 -18.10 22.56
N GLY A 221 -25.76 -18.06 21.59
CA GLY A 221 -25.36 -16.83 20.89
C GLY A 221 -24.32 -15.98 21.65
N GLN A 222 -23.65 -16.54 22.66
CA GLN A 222 -22.69 -15.82 23.51
C GLN A 222 -21.45 -15.28 22.78
N LEU A 223 -21.21 -15.72 21.54
CA LEU A 223 -20.16 -15.16 20.67
C LEU A 223 -20.63 -13.96 19.86
N GLY A 224 -21.94 -13.69 19.75
CA GLY A 224 -22.47 -12.53 19.03
C GLY A 224 -22.31 -12.60 17.51
N LEU A 225 -22.27 -13.81 16.93
CA LEU A 225 -22.01 -14.06 15.50
C LEU A 225 -23.28 -14.22 14.65
N ASN A 226 -24.47 -13.95 15.20
CA ASN A 226 -25.77 -14.19 14.56
C ASN A 226 -26.07 -15.67 14.22
N ASP A 227 -25.46 -16.59 14.97
CA ASP A 227 -25.70 -18.02 14.84
C ASP A 227 -25.54 -18.70 16.21
N LYS A 228 -25.79 -20.02 16.24
CA LYS A 228 -25.65 -20.87 17.44
C LYS A 228 -24.53 -21.91 17.32
N GLN A 229 -23.59 -21.72 16.39
CA GLN A 229 -22.54 -22.70 16.08
C GLN A 229 -21.26 -22.42 16.87
N ASP A 230 -20.77 -23.44 17.58
CA ASP A 230 -19.51 -23.39 18.31
C ASP A 230 -18.33 -23.11 17.36
N ARG A 231 -17.41 -22.22 17.75
CA ARG A 231 -16.26 -21.81 16.95
C ARG A 231 -14.98 -22.33 17.58
N ALA A 232 -14.30 -23.25 16.91
CA ALA A 232 -13.05 -23.82 17.42
C ALA A 232 -11.79 -22.99 17.12
N VAL A 233 -11.96 -21.84 16.45
CA VAL A 233 -10.90 -20.87 16.14
C VAL A 233 -11.43 -19.45 16.39
N PRO A 234 -10.56 -18.49 16.77
CA PRO A 234 -10.93 -17.09 16.93
C PRO A 234 -11.69 -16.53 15.73
N CYS A 235 -12.88 -15.98 15.98
CA CYS A 235 -13.72 -15.36 14.96
C CYS A 235 -13.93 -13.87 15.31
N HIS A 236 -13.78 -13.00 14.31
CA HIS A 236 -13.98 -11.56 14.50
C HIS A 236 -15.48 -11.18 14.55
N ILE A 237 -15.91 -10.45 15.58
CA ILE A 237 -17.29 -9.98 15.74
C ILE A 237 -17.49 -8.67 14.98
N LYS A 238 -17.94 -8.78 13.72
CA LYS A 238 -18.10 -7.64 12.80
C LYS A 238 -18.99 -6.52 13.34
N PHE A 239 -20.02 -6.84 14.13
CA PHE A 239 -20.97 -5.86 14.66
C PHE A 239 -20.33 -4.83 15.61
N LEU A 240 -19.30 -5.24 16.37
CA LEU A 240 -18.63 -4.39 17.35
C LEU A 240 -17.51 -3.54 16.75
N ARG A 241 -17.13 -3.76 15.48
CA ARG A 241 -16.00 -3.11 14.82
C ARG A 241 -16.05 -1.58 14.91
N SER A 242 -17.22 -0.99 14.64
CA SER A 242 -17.40 0.47 14.60
C SER A 242 -17.81 1.08 15.94
N GLN A 243 -17.88 0.28 17.01
CA GLN A 243 -18.43 0.70 18.30
C GLN A 243 -17.36 1.18 19.29
N LYS A 244 -16.07 1.18 18.93
CA LYS A 244 -14.95 1.57 19.81
C LYS A 244 -14.97 0.81 21.15
N VAL A 245 -15.00 -0.52 21.09
CA VAL A 245 -15.01 -1.36 22.31
C VAL A 245 -13.68 -1.21 23.05
N VAL A 246 -13.74 -1.00 24.36
CA VAL A 246 -12.57 -0.80 25.24
C VAL A 246 -12.46 -1.84 26.35
N TYR A 247 -13.55 -2.56 26.64
CA TYR A 247 -13.55 -3.58 27.68
C TYR A 247 -14.60 -4.66 27.40
N ILE A 248 -14.29 -5.91 27.76
CA ILE A 248 -15.21 -7.04 27.64
C ILE A 248 -15.26 -7.80 28.95
N SER A 249 -16.46 -8.24 29.34
CA SER A 249 -16.67 -9.14 30.46
C SER A 249 -17.54 -10.31 30.01
N CYS A 250 -17.14 -11.52 30.39
CA CYS A 250 -17.87 -12.76 30.06
C CYS A 250 -18.51 -13.35 31.31
N GLY A 251 -19.75 -13.81 31.18
CA GLY A 251 -20.41 -14.68 32.16
C GLY A 251 -20.30 -16.15 31.73
N ASP A 252 -21.20 -17.00 32.23
CA ASP A 252 -21.18 -18.43 31.90
C ASP A 252 -21.64 -18.65 30.44
N GLU A 253 -22.79 -18.09 30.08
CA GLU A 253 -23.40 -18.21 28.75
C GLU A 253 -23.80 -16.85 28.12
N HIS A 254 -23.26 -15.74 28.62
CA HIS A 254 -23.47 -14.40 28.05
C HIS A 254 -22.20 -13.56 28.06
N THR A 255 -22.17 -12.51 27.24
CA THR A 255 -21.04 -11.60 27.10
C THR A 255 -21.53 -10.16 27.12
N ALA A 256 -20.76 -9.28 27.76
CA ALA A 256 -20.97 -7.84 27.76
C ALA A 256 -19.73 -7.11 27.22
N ALA A 257 -19.95 -6.11 26.37
CA ALA A 257 -18.93 -5.26 25.79
C ALA A 257 -19.22 -3.79 26.14
N LEU A 258 -18.19 -3.06 26.55
CA LEU A 258 -18.24 -1.65 26.91
C LEU A 258 -17.49 -0.82 25.88
N THR A 259 -18.14 0.24 25.38
CA THR A 259 -17.54 1.18 24.43
C THR A 259 -16.87 2.35 25.14
N LYS A 260 -15.96 3.03 24.44
CA LYS A 260 -15.26 4.23 24.93
C LYS A 260 -16.23 5.33 25.38
N ASP A 261 -17.36 5.46 24.67
CA ASP A 261 -18.41 6.47 24.94
C ASP A 261 -19.40 6.02 26.04
N GLY A 262 -19.06 4.96 26.79
CA GLY A 262 -19.86 4.45 27.90
C GLY A 262 -21.10 3.65 27.51
N GLY A 263 -21.18 3.21 26.24
CA GLY A 263 -22.26 2.35 25.75
C GLY A 263 -22.06 0.89 26.16
N LEU A 264 -23.11 0.27 26.70
CA LEU A 264 -23.13 -1.14 27.09
C LEU A 264 -23.86 -2.00 26.06
N PHE A 265 -23.18 -3.00 25.54
CA PHE A 265 -23.73 -4.03 24.66
C PHE A 265 -23.71 -5.39 25.34
N THR A 266 -24.78 -6.17 25.23
CA THR A 266 -24.94 -7.49 25.84
C THR A 266 -25.51 -8.47 24.83
N PHE A 267 -25.08 -9.74 24.90
CA PHE A 267 -25.52 -10.81 24.01
C PHE A 267 -25.26 -12.20 24.61
N GLY A 268 -25.92 -13.22 24.07
CA GLY A 268 -25.90 -14.59 24.58
C GLY A 268 -27.20 -14.97 25.28
N ASP A 269 -27.11 -15.81 26.31
CA ASP A 269 -28.27 -16.25 27.08
C ASP A 269 -28.93 -15.08 27.83
N GLY A 270 -30.26 -15.02 27.75
CA GLY A 270 -31.08 -14.03 28.43
C GLY A 270 -32.11 -14.65 29.37
N SER A 271 -32.07 -15.97 29.61
CA SER A 271 -33.11 -16.71 30.34
C SER A 271 -33.44 -16.12 31.72
N TRP A 272 -32.48 -15.49 32.38
CA TRP A 272 -32.61 -14.86 33.70
C TRP A 272 -32.66 -13.32 33.67
N GLY A 273 -32.70 -12.73 32.48
CA GLY A 273 -32.64 -11.27 32.30
C GLY A 273 -31.24 -10.66 32.39
N GLN A 274 -30.18 -11.49 32.34
CA GLN A 274 -28.78 -11.06 32.50
C GLN A 274 -28.25 -10.13 31.40
N LEU A 275 -29.04 -9.94 30.33
CA LEU A 275 -28.77 -9.01 29.24
C LEU A 275 -29.37 -7.61 29.49
N GLY A 276 -30.33 -7.45 30.40
CA GLY A 276 -30.85 -6.13 30.76
C GLY A 276 -31.73 -5.46 29.68
N HIS A 277 -32.34 -6.24 28.78
CA HIS A 277 -33.19 -5.72 27.69
C HIS A 277 -34.69 -5.68 28.02
N GLY A 278 -35.07 -5.84 29.29
CA GLY A 278 -36.46 -5.94 29.72
C GLY A 278 -37.14 -7.25 29.29
N SER A 279 -36.38 -8.23 28.81
CA SER A 279 -36.88 -9.52 28.32
C SER A 279 -36.04 -10.69 28.86
N THR A 280 -36.53 -11.92 28.68
CA THR A 280 -35.80 -13.16 28.98
C THR A 280 -35.32 -13.88 27.72
N ASN A 281 -35.29 -13.17 26.58
CA ASN A 281 -34.89 -13.75 25.30
C ASN A 281 -33.36 -13.73 25.16
N SER A 282 -32.80 -14.79 24.60
CA SER A 282 -31.39 -14.81 24.20
C SER A 282 -31.17 -13.91 22.98
N GLU A 283 -30.04 -13.23 22.93
CA GLU A 283 -29.68 -12.32 21.83
C GLU A 283 -28.47 -12.90 21.08
N LEU A 284 -28.64 -13.21 19.79
CA LEU A 284 -27.56 -13.80 18.96
C LEU A 284 -26.57 -12.76 18.43
N LEU A 285 -26.91 -11.47 18.56
CA LEU A 285 -26.12 -10.33 18.13
C LEU A 285 -25.95 -9.36 19.29
N PRO A 286 -24.82 -8.64 19.38
CA PRO A 286 -24.63 -7.60 20.39
C PRO A 286 -25.74 -6.56 20.33
N ARG A 287 -26.52 -6.44 21.41
CA ARG A 287 -27.61 -5.47 21.52
C ARG A 287 -27.28 -4.45 22.59
N ARG A 288 -27.51 -3.17 22.30
CA ARG A 288 -27.28 -2.09 23.26
C ARG A 288 -28.35 -2.11 24.36
N VAL A 289 -27.94 -1.93 25.61
CA VAL A 289 -28.85 -1.80 26.76
C VAL A 289 -29.44 -0.39 26.76
N LEU A 290 -30.71 -0.27 26.35
CA LEU A 290 -31.37 1.02 26.14
C LEU A 290 -31.64 1.79 27.44
N GLU A 291 -31.87 1.11 28.56
CA GLU A 291 -32.17 1.77 29.83
C GLU A 291 -30.99 2.56 30.42
N LEU A 292 -29.76 2.24 29.99
CA LEU A 292 -28.55 2.98 30.36
C LEU A 292 -28.16 4.01 29.27
N MET A 293 -29.00 4.22 28.25
CA MET A 293 -28.75 5.19 27.19
C MET A 293 -28.79 6.62 27.74
N GLY A 294 -27.78 7.43 27.40
CA GLY A 294 -27.61 8.78 27.96
C GLY A 294 -26.82 8.82 29.26
N THR A 295 -26.46 7.67 29.82
CA THR A 295 -25.48 7.57 30.93
C THR A 295 -24.17 7.00 30.42
N GLU A 296 -23.06 7.41 31.03
CA GLU A 296 -21.73 6.88 30.71
C GLU A 296 -21.39 5.74 31.67
N VAL A 297 -21.44 4.50 31.19
CA VAL A 297 -20.97 3.34 31.96
C VAL A 297 -19.45 3.31 31.92
N SER A 298 -18.81 3.11 33.08
CA SER A 298 -17.34 3.09 33.18
C SER A 298 -16.75 1.71 33.49
N GLN A 299 -17.52 0.85 34.17
CA GLN A 299 -17.10 -0.49 34.53
C GLN A 299 -18.25 -1.46 34.32
N ILE A 300 -17.91 -2.66 33.85
CA ILE A 300 -18.84 -3.77 33.69
C ILE A 300 -18.20 -5.04 34.23
N THR A 301 -19.02 -5.92 34.81
CA THR A 301 -18.58 -7.24 35.26
C THR A 301 -19.75 -8.22 35.15
N CYS A 302 -19.47 -9.43 34.69
CA CYS A 302 -20.44 -10.50 34.47
C CYS A 302 -20.16 -11.65 35.43
N GLY A 303 -21.18 -12.08 36.17
CA GLY A 303 -21.16 -13.29 36.98
C GLY A 303 -21.69 -14.47 36.19
N ARG A 304 -22.11 -15.53 36.87
CA ARG A 304 -22.63 -16.73 36.20
C ARG A 304 -23.88 -16.41 35.37
N HIS A 305 -24.87 -15.76 35.99
CA HIS A 305 -26.17 -15.44 35.39
C HIS A 305 -26.62 -13.99 35.71
N HIS A 306 -25.69 -13.09 35.97
CA HIS A 306 -25.98 -11.68 36.27
C HIS A 306 -24.89 -10.74 35.75
N THR A 307 -25.23 -9.47 35.61
CA THR A 307 -24.33 -8.42 35.11
C THR A 307 -24.43 -7.21 36.03
N LEU A 308 -23.29 -6.60 36.35
CA LEU A 308 -23.20 -5.34 37.07
C LEU A 308 -22.57 -4.26 36.17
N ALA A 309 -23.11 -3.05 36.23
CA ALA A 309 -22.63 -1.88 35.51
C ALA A 309 -22.52 -0.67 36.44
N PHE A 310 -21.39 0.05 36.41
CA PHE A 310 -21.17 1.23 37.24
C PHE A 310 -21.23 2.52 36.41
N VAL A 311 -22.06 3.46 36.86
CA VAL A 311 -22.25 4.79 36.26
C VAL A 311 -21.63 5.85 37.18
N PRO A 312 -20.47 6.45 36.82
CA PRO A 312 -19.78 7.42 37.68
C PRO A 312 -20.56 8.70 37.92
N SER A 313 -21.31 9.18 36.92
CA SER A 313 -22.05 10.44 37.00
C SER A 313 -23.11 10.43 38.10
N SER A 314 -23.72 9.27 38.35
CA SER A 314 -24.69 9.06 39.44
C SER A 314 -24.07 8.41 40.69
N GLY A 315 -22.88 7.82 40.58
CA GLY A 315 -22.29 7.00 41.62
C GLY A 315 -23.06 5.70 41.90
N VAL A 316 -23.97 5.31 41.00
CA VAL A 316 -24.85 4.14 41.18
C VAL A 316 -24.29 2.93 40.44
N VAL A 317 -24.37 1.78 41.09
CA VAL A 317 -24.15 0.48 40.45
C VAL A 317 -25.50 -0.12 40.10
N TYR A 318 -25.70 -0.49 38.84
CA TYR A 318 -26.87 -1.20 38.35
C TYR A 318 -26.57 -2.69 38.25
N ALA A 319 -27.55 -3.52 38.58
CA ALA A 319 -27.50 -4.97 38.55
C ALA A 319 -28.73 -5.52 37.81
N PHE A 320 -28.51 -6.55 36.99
CA PHE A 320 -29.59 -7.25 36.28
C PHE A 320 -29.20 -8.72 36.03
N GLY A 321 -30.20 -9.60 35.94
CA GLY A 321 -30.07 -11.05 35.83
C GLY A 321 -30.70 -11.82 36.98
N CYS A 322 -30.21 -13.04 37.18
CA CYS A 322 -30.65 -13.95 38.23
C CYS A 322 -30.42 -13.35 39.62
N ASN A 323 -31.32 -13.59 40.57
CA ASN A 323 -31.23 -13.13 41.96
C ASN A 323 -31.62 -14.21 42.98
N SER A 324 -31.61 -15.50 42.59
CA SER A 324 -32.03 -16.59 43.47
C SER A 324 -31.19 -16.71 44.76
N HIS A 325 -29.95 -16.22 44.73
CA HIS A 325 -29.03 -16.20 45.87
C HIS A 325 -28.68 -14.77 46.31
N GLY A 326 -29.45 -13.77 45.91
CA GLY A 326 -29.20 -12.38 46.28
C GLY A 326 -28.06 -11.70 45.53
N GLN A 327 -27.56 -12.29 44.43
CA GLN A 327 -26.37 -11.82 43.70
C GLN A 327 -26.50 -10.40 43.10
N LEU A 328 -27.73 -9.87 42.98
CA LEU A 328 -27.97 -8.50 42.52
C LEU A 328 -27.82 -7.45 43.63
N GLY A 329 -27.93 -7.81 44.91
CA GLY A 329 -27.74 -6.86 46.01
C GLY A 329 -28.82 -5.77 46.09
N THR A 330 -30.00 -6.01 45.55
CA THR A 330 -31.10 -5.03 45.46
C THR A 330 -32.02 -5.06 46.70
N GLY A 331 -31.90 -6.06 47.56
CA GLY A 331 -32.78 -6.29 48.70
C GLY A 331 -34.18 -6.79 48.34
N ILE A 332 -34.48 -7.00 47.05
CA ILE A 332 -35.73 -7.60 46.58
C ILE A 332 -35.55 -9.08 46.27
N LEU A 333 -36.64 -9.84 46.35
CA LEU A 333 -36.72 -11.23 45.89
C LEU A 333 -37.14 -11.23 44.42
N GLY A 334 -36.44 -12.01 43.60
CA GLY A 334 -36.73 -12.16 42.16
C GLY A 334 -35.69 -11.54 41.24
N ASP A 335 -35.64 -12.06 40.03
CA ASP A 335 -34.70 -11.70 38.98
C ASP A 335 -35.03 -10.32 38.39
N ALA A 336 -34.00 -9.59 37.92
CA ALA A 336 -34.18 -8.29 37.30
C ALA A 336 -33.87 -8.37 35.80
N ARG A 337 -34.88 -8.13 34.96
CA ARG A 337 -34.74 -8.18 33.49
C ARG A 337 -34.17 -6.91 32.87
N SER A 338 -34.00 -5.89 33.70
CA SER A 338 -33.71 -4.51 33.37
C SER A 338 -32.73 -3.97 34.43
N PRO A 339 -31.74 -3.13 34.05
CA PRO A 339 -30.80 -2.52 34.98
C PRO A 339 -31.47 -1.90 36.23
N PHE A 340 -31.27 -2.54 37.38
CA PHE A 340 -31.85 -2.10 38.65
C PHE A 340 -30.77 -1.62 39.62
N PRO A 341 -30.94 -0.48 40.31
CA PRO A 341 -29.91 0.03 41.21
C PRO A 341 -29.67 -0.90 42.40
N VAL A 342 -28.40 -1.22 42.65
CA VAL A 342 -27.95 -1.97 43.83
C VAL A 342 -28.26 -1.15 45.08
N LYS A 343 -28.80 -1.79 46.12
CA LYS A 343 -29.23 -1.12 47.34
C LYS A 343 -28.01 -0.68 48.16
N ALA A 344 -27.64 0.59 48.03
CA ALA A 344 -26.51 1.17 48.74
C ALA A 344 -26.97 2.25 49.75
N SER A 345 -27.56 1.82 50.84
CA SER A 345 -27.95 2.66 51.99
C SER A 345 -26.79 3.49 52.58
N PHE A 346 -25.55 3.12 52.25
CA PHE A 346 -24.31 3.69 52.78
C PHE A 346 -23.56 4.62 51.80
N LEU A 347 -23.82 4.53 50.50
CA LEU A 347 -23.19 5.38 49.47
C LEU A 347 -23.94 6.70 49.26
N THR A 348 -25.25 6.69 49.52
CA THR A 348 -26.09 7.89 49.52
C THR A 348 -26.27 8.36 50.96
N GLY A 349 -25.56 9.41 51.36
CA GLY A 349 -25.68 10.01 52.69
C GLY A 349 -27.05 10.64 52.94
N LYS A 350 -28.09 9.84 53.22
CA LYS A 350 -29.35 10.30 53.83
C LYS A 350 -29.74 9.41 55.01
N PHE A 351 -28.91 9.40 56.06
CA PHE A 351 -29.33 8.95 57.38
C PHE A 351 -30.25 10.02 58.01
N HIS A 352 -31.56 9.80 58.02
CA HIS A 352 -32.46 10.51 58.93
C HIS A 352 -32.33 9.91 60.34
N ARG A 353 -31.39 10.41 61.13
CA ARG A 353 -31.44 10.31 62.60
C ARG A 353 -31.06 11.65 63.21
N ARG A 354 -31.99 12.20 63.99
CA ARG A 354 -31.84 13.44 64.76
C ARG A 354 -30.59 13.37 65.64
N GLY A 355 -29.72 14.39 65.50
CA GLY A 355 -28.80 14.82 66.55
C GLY A 355 -27.39 14.20 66.53
N LYS A 356 -26.50 14.76 65.68
CA LYS A 356 -25.12 15.21 65.97
C LYS A 356 -24.32 15.28 64.66
N GLN A 357 -23.80 16.47 64.35
CA GLN A 357 -22.96 16.75 63.19
C GLN A 357 -21.76 15.79 63.11
N ARG A 358 -21.69 15.00 62.04
CA ARG A 358 -20.46 14.37 61.56
C ARG A 358 -20.40 14.54 60.04
N THR A 359 -19.25 15.02 59.58
CA THR A 359 -18.85 15.27 58.19
C THR A 359 -19.35 14.17 57.23
N CYS A 360 -20.08 14.58 56.19
CA CYS A 360 -20.53 13.70 55.12
C CYS A 360 -19.30 13.18 54.35
N ARG A 361 -18.93 11.91 54.57
CA ARG A 361 -17.84 11.26 53.82
C ARG A 361 -18.42 10.79 52.49
N SER A 362 -18.02 11.41 51.38
CA SER A 362 -18.33 10.92 50.03
C SER A 362 -17.43 9.72 49.73
N TYR A 363 -18.01 8.55 49.51
CA TYR A 363 -17.29 7.35 49.10
C TYR A 363 -17.33 7.23 47.58
N THR A 364 -16.21 6.92 46.94
CA THR A 364 -16.14 6.68 45.50
C THR A 364 -15.96 5.18 45.23
N VAL A 365 -16.75 4.63 44.31
CA VAL A 365 -16.62 3.23 43.88
C VAL A 365 -15.34 3.10 43.05
N THR A 366 -14.46 2.19 43.45
CA THR A 366 -13.16 1.96 42.80
C THR A 366 -13.21 0.79 41.81
N LYS A 367 -13.82 -0.34 42.19
CA LYS A 367 -13.93 -1.54 41.34
C LYS A 367 -15.21 -2.32 41.66
N ILE A 368 -15.93 -2.73 40.62
CA ILE A 368 -17.01 -3.73 40.71
C ILE A 368 -16.48 -5.10 40.26
N ILE A 369 -16.81 -6.15 41.01
CA ILE A 369 -16.34 -7.52 40.75
C ILE A 369 -17.51 -8.48 40.95
N CYS A 370 -17.67 -9.44 40.06
CA CYS A 370 -18.53 -10.59 40.30
C CYS A 370 -17.92 -11.88 39.71
N GLY A 371 -18.40 -13.01 40.21
CA GLY A 371 -18.08 -14.33 39.69
C GLY A 371 -18.88 -15.40 40.42
N GLY A 372 -19.18 -16.51 39.74
CA GLY A 372 -20.19 -17.46 40.21
C GLY A 372 -21.50 -16.73 40.54
N ASP A 373 -22.01 -16.99 41.75
CA ASP A 373 -23.28 -16.44 42.24
C ASP A 373 -23.10 -15.36 43.33
N HIS A 374 -21.97 -14.63 43.31
CA HIS A 374 -21.67 -13.61 44.31
C HIS A 374 -20.91 -12.41 43.73
N SER A 375 -20.94 -11.30 44.46
CA SER A 375 -20.52 -9.98 43.99
C SER A 375 -19.81 -9.18 45.09
N PHE A 376 -18.82 -8.39 44.68
CA PHE A 376 -18.04 -7.50 45.54
C PHE A 376 -17.97 -6.08 44.97
N LEU A 377 -17.87 -5.11 45.87
CA LEU A 377 -17.66 -3.70 45.53
C LEU A 377 -16.55 -3.11 46.40
N LEU A 378 -15.53 -2.58 45.75
CA LEU A 378 -14.45 -1.85 46.40
C LEU A 378 -14.75 -0.36 46.35
N TYR A 379 -14.63 0.33 47.47
CA TYR A 379 -14.86 1.77 47.58
C TYR A 379 -13.75 2.43 48.42
N SER A 380 -13.40 3.67 48.10
CA SER A 380 -12.38 4.46 48.80
C SER A 380 -12.96 5.77 49.36
N ASN A 381 -12.32 6.28 50.42
CA ASN A 381 -12.62 7.58 51.04
C ASN A 381 -11.87 8.75 50.39
N GLU A 382 -10.84 8.47 49.60
CA GLU A 382 -10.06 9.49 48.90
C GLU A 382 -10.76 9.83 47.58
N GLN A 383 -10.92 11.13 47.31
CA GLN A 383 -11.27 11.64 45.99
C GLN A 383 -10.10 11.33 45.05
N VAL A 384 -10.12 10.15 44.44
CA VAL A 384 -9.25 9.86 43.31
C VAL A 384 -9.85 10.60 42.12
N CYS A 385 -9.38 11.83 41.88
CA CYS A 385 -9.62 12.57 40.64
C CYS A 385 -8.86 11.88 39.50
N ASP A 386 -9.45 10.82 38.93
CA ASP A 386 -9.20 10.33 37.56
C ASP A 386 -10.06 9.06 37.32
N PHE A 387 -11.39 9.21 37.27
CA PHE A 387 -12.32 8.09 36.98
C PHE A 387 -12.69 7.93 35.51
N ILE A 388 -12.05 8.68 34.64
CA ILE A 388 -11.89 8.28 33.25
C ILE A 388 -10.53 7.66 33.18
N LYS A 389 -10.37 6.64 32.33
CA LYS A 389 -9.11 6.14 31.77
C LYS A 389 -8.70 4.72 32.22
N ILE A 390 -9.54 3.74 31.86
CA ILE A 390 -9.05 2.42 31.39
C ILE A 390 -7.94 2.63 30.33
N ASN A 391 -7.97 3.76 29.62
CA ASN A 391 -6.95 4.21 28.68
C ASN A 391 -5.70 4.92 29.26
N THR A 392 -5.56 5.24 30.57
CA THR A 392 -4.35 5.91 31.14
C THR A 392 -3.51 5.07 32.03
N LYS A 393 -4.03 4.00 32.62
CA LYS A 393 -3.09 2.94 33.04
C LYS A 393 -2.37 2.31 31.85
N ILE A 394 -2.81 2.57 30.63
CA ILE A 394 -2.05 2.32 29.41
C ILE A 394 -1.32 3.61 28.98
N SER A 395 -1.98 4.75 28.73
CA SER A 395 -1.30 5.97 28.21
C SER A 395 -0.47 6.81 29.21
N HIS A 396 -0.82 6.88 30.50
CA HIS A 396 0.00 7.52 31.54
C HIS A 396 1.11 6.58 32.05
N PHE A 397 0.84 5.27 32.06
CA PHE A 397 1.85 4.23 32.27
C PHE A 397 2.84 4.16 31.09
N LEU A 398 2.42 4.45 29.85
CA LEU A 398 3.28 4.62 28.67
C LEU A 398 4.06 5.96 28.73
N LYS A 399 3.40 7.09 29.03
CA LYS A 399 4.08 8.41 29.10
C LYS A 399 5.16 8.49 30.19
N LEU A 400 4.99 7.85 31.35
CA LEU A 400 5.94 7.93 32.47
C LEU A 400 6.97 6.79 32.55
N LYS A 401 6.80 5.66 31.85
CA LYS A 401 7.73 4.51 31.95
C LYS A 401 8.52 4.18 30.69
N ILE A 402 8.30 4.86 29.57
CA ILE A 402 9.15 4.71 28.36
C ILE A 402 10.61 5.08 28.66
N TYR A 403 10.87 6.05 29.55
CA TYR A 403 12.24 6.41 29.97
C TYR A 403 12.94 5.35 30.84
N THR A 404 12.19 4.57 31.62
CA THR A 404 12.75 3.62 32.60
C THR A 404 12.74 2.16 32.14
N TYR A 405 11.91 1.78 31.15
CA TYR A 405 11.79 0.39 30.70
C TYR A 405 12.70 0.02 29.53
N PHE A 406 13.31 0.99 28.85
CA PHE A 406 14.22 0.71 27.73
C PHE A 406 15.59 0.15 28.16
N GLN A 407 15.86 0.05 29.46
CA GLN A 407 17.15 -0.40 30.00
C GLN A 407 17.21 -1.91 30.31
N PHE A 408 16.10 -2.63 30.23
CA PHE A 408 16.07 -4.07 30.46
C PHE A 408 15.12 -4.73 29.45
N TYR A 409 15.60 -5.80 28.79
CA TYR A 409 14.88 -6.80 27.98
C TYR A 409 15.12 -6.78 26.46
N HIS A 410 15.72 -7.89 26.02
CA HIS A 410 15.77 -8.38 24.65
C HIS A 410 14.36 -8.71 24.12
N CYS A 411 14.08 -8.33 22.87
CA CYS A 411 13.04 -8.82 21.95
C CYS A 411 11.60 -8.24 21.91
N TYR A 412 11.17 -7.28 22.74
CA TYR A 412 9.73 -6.93 22.82
C TYR A 412 9.34 -5.52 22.31
N TYR A 413 9.74 -5.18 21.09
CA TYR A 413 9.60 -3.82 20.53
C TYR A 413 8.25 -3.50 19.86
N LEU A 414 7.58 -4.48 19.26
CA LEU A 414 6.40 -4.22 18.42
C LEU A 414 5.18 -3.76 19.22
N THR A 415 4.76 -4.49 20.24
CA THR A 415 3.58 -4.15 21.05
C THR A 415 3.72 -2.77 21.69
N TYR A 416 4.90 -2.40 22.18
CA TYR A 416 5.16 -1.08 22.75
C TYR A 416 5.18 0.05 21.70
N ILE A 417 5.77 -0.19 20.52
CA ILE A 417 5.73 0.75 19.40
C ILE A 417 4.28 0.93 18.93
N PHE A 418 3.52 -0.15 18.72
CA PHE A 418 2.09 -0.10 18.39
C PHE A 418 1.27 0.62 19.46
N LEU A 419 1.48 0.33 20.75
CA LEU A 419 0.83 1.02 21.87
C LEU A 419 1.11 2.52 21.87
N TYR A 420 2.35 2.92 21.60
CA TYR A 420 2.73 4.34 21.52
C TYR A 420 2.16 5.01 20.27
N LEU A 421 2.21 4.36 19.11
CA LEU A 421 1.62 4.84 17.85
C LEU A 421 0.10 5.02 17.94
N LEU A 422 -0.58 4.06 18.59
CA LEU A 422 -2.01 4.15 18.86
C LEU A 422 -2.34 5.24 19.90
N SER A 423 -1.41 5.56 20.80
CA SER A 423 -1.57 6.67 21.75
C SER A 423 -1.35 8.06 21.15
N LEU A 424 -0.65 8.14 20.01
CA LEU A 424 -0.48 9.36 19.21
C LEU A 424 -1.65 9.57 18.24
N SER A 425 -2.22 8.48 17.74
CA SER A 425 -3.35 8.51 16.82
C SER A 425 -4.63 8.92 17.54
N ASP A 426 -5.40 9.83 16.94
CA ASP A 426 -6.81 10.06 17.31
C ASP A 426 -7.63 8.75 17.29
N ASP A 427 -8.91 8.80 17.63
CA ASP A 427 -9.87 7.67 17.57
C ASP A 427 -10.00 6.99 16.18
N THR A 428 -9.18 7.37 15.20
CA THR A 428 -8.99 6.77 13.88
C THR A 428 -8.57 5.30 13.94
N HIS A 429 -7.83 4.88 14.97
CA HIS A 429 -7.42 3.49 15.13
C HIS A 429 -8.59 2.52 15.34
N PHE A 430 -9.74 3.00 15.84
CA PHE A 430 -10.96 2.20 15.91
C PHE A 430 -11.66 1.99 14.56
N LYS A 431 -11.23 2.70 13.51
CA LYS A 431 -11.85 2.64 12.17
C LYS A 431 -11.13 1.67 11.22
N THR A 432 -10.12 0.94 11.68
CA THR A 432 -9.34 0.02 10.85
C THR A 432 -10.26 -0.97 10.14
N ASN A 433 -10.14 -1.07 8.81
CA ASN A 433 -10.93 -1.93 7.93
C ASN A 433 -10.20 -2.17 6.59
N PRO A 434 -10.66 -3.08 5.71
CA PRO A 434 -10.01 -3.36 4.43
C PRO A 434 -9.82 -2.15 3.49
N LYS A 435 -10.54 -1.04 3.73
CA LYS A 435 -10.41 0.22 2.98
C LYS A 435 -9.58 1.27 3.74
N ILE A 436 -9.63 1.28 5.07
CA ILE A 436 -8.97 2.31 5.89
C ILE A 436 -7.99 1.65 6.86
N PRO A 437 -6.68 1.94 6.80
CA PRO A 437 -5.71 1.32 7.69
C PRO A 437 -5.87 1.75 9.15
N GLY A 438 -6.37 2.96 9.41
CA GLY A 438 -6.52 3.48 10.78
C GLY A 438 -5.18 3.72 11.47
N ILE A 439 -4.19 4.18 10.71
CA ILE A 439 -2.86 4.57 11.18
C ILE A 439 -2.57 5.95 10.61
N ASP A 440 -2.02 6.84 11.44
CA ASP A 440 -1.41 8.08 10.96
C ASP A 440 0.09 7.86 10.68
N LEU A 441 0.44 7.79 9.39
CA LEU A 441 1.82 7.54 8.95
C LEU A 441 2.76 8.71 9.28
N ASN A 442 2.25 9.94 9.41
CA ASN A 442 3.06 11.08 9.82
C ASN A 442 3.47 10.95 11.29
N SER A 443 2.55 10.55 12.16
CA SER A 443 2.86 10.22 13.56
C SER A 443 3.86 9.06 13.67
N VAL A 444 3.74 8.03 12.82
CA VAL A 444 4.71 6.92 12.74
C VAL A 444 6.10 7.42 12.41
N ARG A 445 6.21 8.29 11.40
CA ARG A 445 7.46 8.88 10.99
C ARG A 445 8.09 9.74 12.09
N MET A 446 7.31 10.61 12.73
CA MET A 446 7.79 11.46 13.84
C MET A 446 8.32 10.62 15.01
N LEU A 447 7.70 9.46 15.28
CA LEU A 447 8.23 8.49 16.24
C LEU A 447 9.59 7.96 15.79
N PHE A 448 9.73 7.47 14.57
CA PHE A 448 11.00 6.92 14.10
C PHE A 448 12.11 7.98 14.01
N GLU A 449 11.80 9.22 13.63
CA GLU A 449 12.73 10.34 13.69
C GLU A 449 13.17 10.64 15.13
N THR A 450 12.26 10.52 16.10
CA THR A 450 12.59 10.66 17.53
C THR A 450 13.48 9.52 18.02
N LEU A 451 13.21 8.28 17.61
CA LEU A 451 14.03 7.10 17.92
C LEU A 451 15.38 7.10 17.20
N SER A 452 15.51 7.84 16.11
CA SER A 452 16.77 7.99 15.36
C SER A 452 17.73 9.00 16.01
N LYS A 453 17.32 9.70 17.07
CA LYS A 453 18.19 10.63 17.81
C LYS A 453 19.32 9.86 18.53
N PRO A 454 20.50 10.46 18.71
CA PRO A 454 21.67 9.78 19.30
C PRO A 454 21.40 9.16 20.67
N ALA A 455 20.50 9.75 21.46
CA ALA A 455 20.10 9.24 22.77
C ALA A 455 19.47 7.83 22.74
N PHE A 456 19.01 7.37 21.58
CA PHE A 456 18.31 6.09 21.39
C PHE A 456 18.99 5.19 20.35
N SER A 457 20.25 5.45 19.98
CA SER A 457 20.95 4.70 18.93
C SER A 457 21.08 3.20 19.24
N GLU A 458 21.39 2.83 20.49
CA GLU A 458 21.44 1.43 20.93
C GLU A 458 20.09 0.73 20.74
N LEU A 459 19.01 1.46 20.99
CA LEU A 459 17.65 0.96 20.81
C LEU A 459 17.35 0.66 19.34
N MET A 460 17.75 1.58 18.47
CA MET A 460 17.54 1.49 17.03
C MET A 460 18.33 0.33 16.43
N GLU A 461 19.56 0.09 16.90
CA GLU A 461 20.37 -1.05 16.48
C GLU A 461 19.76 -2.39 16.93
N GLN A 462 19.27 -2.46 18.18
CA GLN A 462 18.58 -3.64 18.70
C GLN A 462 17.26 -3.90 17.97
N ALA A 463 16.48 -2.86 17.69
CA ALA A 463 15.25 -2.96 16.90
C ALA A 463 15.54 -3.49 15.49
N THR A 464 16.60 -2.99 14.85
CA THR A 464 17.06 -3.45 13.53
C THR A 464 17.40 -4.95 13.53
N LYS A 465 18.18 -5.41 14.50
CA LYS A 465 18.52 -6.84 14.65
C LYS A 465 17.27 -7.70 14.90
N SER A 466 16.29 -7.19 15.65
CA SER A 466 15.03 -7.87 15.90
C SER A 466 14.16 -7.97 14.64
N PHE A 467 14.12 -6.91 13.82
CA PHE A 467 13.40 -6.92 12.55
C PHE A 467 14.00 -7.91 11.55
N GLU A 468 15.32 -7.96 11.47
CA GLU A 468 16.08 -8.89 10.63
C GLU A 468 15.88 -10.35 11.05
N SER A 469 16.11 -10.67 12.32
CA SER A 469 16.18 -12.07 12.78
C SER A 469 14.84 -12.70 13.16
N LEU A 470 13.85 -11.90 13.57
CA LEU A 470 12.60 -12.40 14.12
C LEU A 470 11.38 -11.93 13.35
N LEU A 471 11.23 -10.64 13.08
CA LEU A 471 9.96 -10.12 12.57
C LEU A 471 9.71 -10.47 11.11
N ILE A 472 10.57 -10.01 10.21
CA ILE A 472 10.36 -10.15 8.76
C ILE A 472 10.24 -11.63 8.35
N PRO A 473 11.07 -12.56 8.87
CA PRO A 473 10.95 -13.98 8.56
C PRO A 473 9.64 -14.63 9.06
N GLN A 474 9.04 -14.09 10.13
CA GLN A 474 7.82 -14.63 10.75
C GLN A 474 6.52 -14.02 10.22
N LEU A 475 6.61 -13.06 9.27
CA LEU A 475 5.42 -12.46 8.67
C LEU A 475 4.57 -13.53 7.94
N PRO A 476 3.29 -13.71 8.30
CA PRO A 476 2.44 -14.76 7.75
C PRO A 476 2.02 -14.47 6.30
N ARG A 477 1.82 -15.52 5.49
CA ARG A 477 1.24 -15.41 4.12
C ARG A 477 -0.22 -14.93 4.15
N SER A 478 -0.95 -15.40 5.15
CA SER A 478 -2.34 -15.07 5.42
C SER A 478 -2.45 -14.55 6.85
N PRO A 479 -2.25 -13.23 7.06
CA PRO A 479 -2.50 -12.64 8.36
C PRO A 479 -3.98 -12.83 8.76
N PRO A 480 -4.24 -13.05 10.06
CA PRO A 480 -5.56 -13.50 10.52
C PRO A 480 -6.65 -12.43 10.43
N ASP A 481 -6.28 -11.15 10.47
CA ASP A 481 -7.18 -10.02 10.27
C ASP A 481 -6.42 -8.86 9.62
N VAL A 482 -7.15 -7.89 9.05
CA VAL A 482 -6.58 -6.64 8.53
C VAL A 482 -5.82 -5.86 9.60
N GLU A 483 -6.12 -6.06 10.87
CA GLU A 483 -5.35 -5.48 11.98
C GLU A 483 -3.86 -5.82 11.93
N ALA A 484 -3.54 -7.08 11.61
CA ALA A 484 -2.15 -7.54 11.50
C ALA A 484 -1.45 -6.97 10.25
N MET A 485 -2.20 -6.57 9.22
CA MET A 485 -1.64 -5.99 7.99
C MET A 485 -1.02 -4.60 8.21
N ARG A 486 -1.42 -3.91 9.28
CA ARG A 486 -0.90 -2.58 9.63
C ARG A 486 0.62 -2.54 9.79
N ILE A 487 1.21 -3.67 10.15
CA ILE A 487 2.65 -3.81 10.31
C ILE A 487 3.42 -3.54 9.01
N TYR A 488 2.87 -3.90 7.84
CA TYR A 488 3.54 -3.69 6.56
C TYR A 488 3.67 -2.20 6.22
N LEU A 489 2.67 -1.39 6.60
CA LEU A 489 2.70 0.07 6.43
C LEU A 489 3.60 0.77 7.46
N ILE A 490 3.67 0.26 8.69
CA ILE A 490 4.57 0.81 9.70
C ILE A 490 6.01 0.52 9.34
N LEU A 491 6.30 -0.70 8.86
CA LEU A 491 7.66 -1.08 8.45
C LEU A 491 8.12 -0.26 7.24
N SER A 492 7.26 0.09 6.28
CA SER A 492 7.67 0.91 5.13
C SER A 492 8.19 2.31 5.49
N GLU A 493 7.83 2.84 6.66
CA GLU A 493 8.33 4.13 7.17
C GLU A 493 9.58 4.00 8.05
N TYR A 494 10.15 2.80 8.20
CA TYR A 494 11.33 2.60 9.04
C TYR A 494 12.59 3.19 8.38
N PRO A 495 13.28 4.18 8.99
CA PRO A 495 14.38 4.91 8.35
C PRO A 495 15.54 4.02 7.90
N ALA A 496 15.84 2.96 8.64
CA ALA A 496 16.97 2.08 8.31
C ALA A 496 16.76 1.27 7.02
N LEU A 497 15.53 1.20 6.49
CA LEU A 497 15.25 0.57 5.19
C LEU A 497 15.78 1.38 4.00
N GLN A 498 16.01 2.69 4.19
CA GLN A 498 16.53 3.58 3.15
C GLN A 498 18.06 3.51 3.05
N ASP A 499 18.74 3.00 4.08
CA ASP A 499 20.20 2.85 4.09
C ASP A 499 20.64 1.66 3.22
N SER A 500 21.51 1.95 2.25
CA SER A 500 22.18 0.97 1.38
C SER A 500 22.76 -0.24 2.11
N LYS A 501 23.27 -0.07 3.33
CA LYS A 501 23.86 -1.16 4.12
C LYS A 501 22.85 -2.25 4.51
N ASN A 502 21.57 -1.87 4.61
CA ASN A 502 20.52 -2.73 5.11
C ASN A 502 19.62 -3.31 4.01
N TYR A 503 19.85 -2.95 2.74
CA TYR A 503 19.00 -3.41 1.63
C TYR A 503 18.88 -4.93 1.56
N ILE A 504 20.01 -5.64 1.65
CA ILE A 504 20.06 -7.11 1.59
C ILE A 504 19.44 -7.74 2.85
N ARG A 505 19.64 -7.14 4.02
CA ARG A 505 19.25 -7.71 5.32
C ARG A 505 17.80 -7.44 5.72
N LEU A 506 17.24 -6.31 5.30
CA LEU A 506 15.92 -5.85 5.74
C LEU A 506 14.98 -5.57 4.57
N THR A 507 15.36 -4.65 3.67
CA THR A 507 14.42 -4.09 2.70
C THR A 507 13.98 -5.10 1.64
N ILE A 508 14.90 -5.93 1.13
CA ILE A 508 14.56 -6.99 0.17
C ILE A 508 13.81 -8.15 0.85
N PRO A 509 14.21 -8.65 2.04
CA PRO A 509 13.38 -9.58 2.81
C PRO A 509 11.96 -9.08 3.08
N LEU A 510 11.78 -7.79 3.35
CA LEU A 510 10.46 -7.18 3.49
C LEU A 510 9.68 -7.21 2.17
N ALA A 511 10.32 -6.86 1.05
CA ALA A 511 9.72 -6.95 -0.28
C ALA A 511 9.24 -8.37 -0.61
N MET A 512 10.09 -9.37 -0.34
CA MET A 512 9.73 -10.79 -0.49
C MET A 512 8.56 -11.18 0.41
N ALA A 513 8.53 -10.71 1.66
CA ALA A 513 7.43 -10.98 2.58
C ALA A 513 6.09 -10.38 2.09
N ILE A 514 6.13 -9.17 1.50
CA ILE A 514 4.96 -8.54 0.88
C ILE A 514 4.48 -9.33 -0.35
N LEU A 515 5.40 -9.74 -1.23
CA LEU A 515 5.07 -10.52 -2.43
C LEU A 515 4.57 -11.94 -2.11
N ARG A 516 4.87 -12.46 -0.92
CA ARG A 516 4.44 -13.78 -0.43
C ARG A 516 3.00 -13.77 0.11
N LEU A 517 2.35 -12.61 0.21
CA LEU A 517 0.98 -12.47 0.71
C LEU A 517 -0.04 -13.13 -0.23
N ASP A 518 -1.07 -13.75 0.35
CA ASP A 518 -2.20 -14.30 -0.42
C ASP A 518 -2.99 -13.20 -1.15
N ALA A 519 -3.78 -13.57 -2.16
CA ALA A 519 -4.51 -12.64 -3.03
C ALA A 519 -5.41 -11.65 -2.27
N ASN A 520 -6.05 -12.06 -1.16
CA ASN A 520 -6.94 -11.21 -0.38
C ASN A 520 -6.17 -10.15 0.44
N PRO A 521 -5.23 -10.51 1.34
CA PRO A 521 -4.37 -9.53 2.02
C PRO A 521 -3.61 -8.60 1.06
N SER A 522 -3.13 -9.14 -0.07
CA SER A 522 -2.42 -8.37 -1.09
C SER A 522 -3.30 -7.27 -1.70
N LYS A 523 -4.58 -7.56 -1.99
CA LYS A 523 -5.55 -6.56 -2.46
C LYS A 523 -5.87 -5.50 -1.40
N VAL A 524 -5.92 -5.87 -0.12
CA VAL A 524 -6.12 -4.91 0.98
C VAL A 524 -4.96 -3.92 1.06
N LEU A 525 -3.73 -4.44 0.96
CA LEU A 525 -2.53 -3.59 0.96
C LEU A 525 -2.50 -2.66 -0.27
N ASP A 526 -2.85 -3.16 -1.46
CA ASP A 526 -2.97 -2.35 -2.68
C ASP A 526 -3.96 -1.20 -2.50
N ASN A 527 -5.14 -1.48 -1.93
CA ASN A 527 -6.16 -0.47 -1.66
C ASN A 527 -5.67 0.58 -0.65
N TRP A 528 -4.93 0.16 0.37
CA TRP A 528 -4.35 1.10 1.32
C TRP A 528 -3.29 1.97 0.68
N TRP A 529 -2.41 1.42 -0.15
CA TRP A 529 -1.42 2.21 -0.88
C TRP A 529 -2.04 3.20 -1.86
N CYS A 530 -3.26 2.98 -2.37
CA CYS A 530 -4.00 3.98 -3.15
C CYS A 530 -4.50 5.20 -2.34
N ILE A 531 -4.50 5.13 -1.00
CA ILE A 531 -5.06 6.15 -0.11
C ILE A 531 -3.96 6.89 0.66
N VAL A 532 -2.74 6.34 0.65
CA VAL A 532 -1.59 6.90 1.35
C VAL A 532 -1.15 8.22 0.73
N ASP A 533 -0.60 9.12 1.55
CA ASP A 533 -0.07 10.41 1.09
C ASP A 533 0.96 10.22 -0.04
N GLY A 534 0.90 11.06 -1.07
CA GLY A 534 1.82 11.01 -2.21
C GLY A 534 3.30 11.11 -1.81
N SER A 535 3.61 11.81 -0.70
CA SER A 535 4.99 11.90 -0.18
C SER A 535 5.52 10.57 0.36
N VAL A 536 4.67 9.77 1.03
CA VAL A 536 5.01 8.44 1.54
C VAL A 536 5.18 7.48 0.36
N PHE A 537 4.24 7.54 -0.59
CA PHE A 537 4.31 6.72 -1.79
C PHE A 537 5.57 7.00 -2.62
N THR A 538 5.95 8.27 -2.78
CA THR A 538 7.19 8.69 -3.46
C THR A 538 8.42 8.09 -2.79
N ARG A 539 8.52 8.13 -1.45
CA ARG A 539 9.63 7.53 -0.70
C ARG A 539 9.73 6.02 -0.92
N MET A 540 8.60 5.31 -0.95
CA MET A 540 8.58 3.88 -1.23
C MET A 540 9.11 3.58 -2.63
N VAL A 541 8.68 4.32 -3.65
CA VAL A 541 9.17 4.17 -5.02
C VAL A 541 10.67 4.46 -5.10
N ASP A 542 11.14 5.58 -4.55
CA ASP A 542 12.55 5.97 -4.56
C ASP A 542 13.45 4.96 -3.82
N MET A 543 12.97 4.40 -2.71
CA MET A 543 13.69 3.37 -1.95
C MET A 543 13.91 2.10 -2.79
N TYR A 544 12.86 1.55 -3.40
CA TYR A 544 13.00 0.34 -4.22
C TYR A 544 13.75 0.59 -5.52
N LYS A 545 13.64 1.79 -6.12
CA LYS A 545 14.50 2.19 -7.24
C LYS A 545 15.98 2.22 -6.86
N SER A 546 16.31 2.76 -5.68
CA SER A 546 17.68 2.82 -5.17
C SER A 546 18.26 1.41 -4.98
N ILE A 547 17.44 0.43 -4.60
CA ILE A 547 17.84 -0.99 -4.49
C ILE A 547 18.15 -1.58 -5.87
N VAL A 548 17.33 -1.28 -6.89
CA VAL A 548 17.61 -1.74 -8.27
C VAL A 548 18.96 -1.18 -8.75
N VAL A 549 19.22 0.11 -8.54
CA VAL A 549 20.51 0.74 -8.90
C VAL A 549 21.68 0.13 -8.11
N PHE A 550 21.50 -0.12 -6.81
CA PHE A 550 22.51 -0.78 -5.97
C PHE A 550 22.84 -2.19 -6.46
N MET A 551 21.83 -2.96 -6.86
CA MET A 551 22.03 -4.31 -7.41
C MET A 551 22.79 -4.27 -8.74
N LEU A 552 22.45 -3.32 -9.62
CA LEU A 552 23.11 -3.16 -10.93
C LEU A 552 24.57 -2.70 -10.82
N THR A 553 24.90 -1.82 -9.87
CA THR A 553 26.24 -1.23 -9.72
C THR A 553 27.21 -2.05 -8.87
N GLY A 554 26.75 -2.66 -7.77
CA GLY A 554 27.62 -3.33 -6.79
C GLY A 554 27.16 -4.72 -6.34
N GLY A 555 25.88 -5.06 -6.52
CA GLY A 555 25.28 -6.29 -5.98
C GLY A 555 25.88 -7.59 -6.53
N LYS A 556 26.35 -7.60 -7.78
CA LYS A 556 26.96 -8.78 -8.43
C LYS A 556 28.21 -9.31 -7.71
N THR A 557 28.90 -8.46 -6.95
CA THR A 557 30.14 -8.84 -6.23
C THR A 557 29.90 -9.34 -4.80
N VAL A 558 28.74 -9.03 -4.23
CA VAL A 558 28.45 -9.24 -2.79
C VAL A 558 27.62 -10.49 -2.53
N LEU A 559 26.82 -10.94 -3.51
CA LEU A 559 25.82 -12.01 -3.34
C LEU A 559 26.17 -13.26 -4.15
N VAL A 560 25.85 -14.43 -3.61
CA VAL A 560 25.89 -15.70 -4.36
C VAL A 560 24.87 -15.62 -5.51
N PRO A 561 25.21 -16.04 -6.74
CA PRO A 561 24.39 -15.85 -7.94
C PRO A 561 22.90 -16.22 -7.79
N MET A 562 22.59 -17.35 -7.14
CA MET A 562 21.20 -17.78 -6.91
C MET A 562 20.37 -16.83 -6.03
N PHE A 563 20.98 -16.20 -5.02
CA PHE A 563 20.26 -15.25 -4.15
C PHE A 563 20.14 -13.88 -4.81
N TYR A 564 21.13 -13.50 -5.62
CA TYR A 564 21.11 -12.26 -6.39
C TYR A 564 19.89 -12.19 -7.32
N GLU A 565 19.64 -13.22 -8.13
CA GLU A 565 18.51 -13.25 -9.06
C GLU A 565 17.15 -13.18 -8.35
N ASN A 566 16.97 -13.97 -7.28
CA ASN A 566 15.73 -13.97 -6.51
C ASN A 566 15.45 -12.61 -5.85
N TYR A 567 16.48 -11.95 -5.33
CA TYR A 567 16.37 -10.64 -4.69
C TYR A 567 16.10 -9.53 -5.69
N PHE A 568 16.75 -9.60 -6.85
CA PHE A 568 16.55 -8.65 -7.93
C PHE A 568 15.14 -8.77 -8.50
N LEU A 569 14.67 -9.99 -8.79
CA LEU A 569 13.31 -10.26 -9.25
C LEU A 569 12.25 -9.82 -8.24
N ALA A 570 12.46 -10.07 -6.94
CA ALA A 570 11.54 -9.62 -5.90
C ALA A 570 11.44 -8.08 -5.85
N THR A 571 12.54 -7.37 -6.03
CA THR A 571 12.54 -5.90 -6.04
C THR A 571 11.78 -5.35 -7.24
N LEU A 572 12.00 -5.91 -8.44
CA LEU A 572 11.30 -5.50 -9.66
C LEU A 572 9.81 -5.80 -9.60
N ARG A 573 9.40 -6.98 -9.12
CA ARG A 573 7.98 -7.33 -8.95
C ARG A 573 7.26 -6.43 -7.94
N LEU A 574 7.95 -6.00 -6.89
CA LEU A 574 7.36 -5.05 -5.95
C LEU A 574 7.22 -3.66 -6.56
N LEU A 575 8.21 -3.18 -7.32
CA LEU A 575 8.10 -1.95 -8.09
C LEU A 575 6.96 -2.01 -9.11
N GLU A 576 6.77 -3.15 -9.78
CA GLU A 576 5.64 -3.39 -10.69
C GLU A 576 4.30 -3.30 -9.94
N LYS A 577 4.22 -3.86 -8.73
CA LYS A 577 3.03 -3.76 -7.86
C LYS A 577 2.74 -2.30 -7.49
N LEU A 578 3.75 -1.53 -7.10
CA LEU A 578 3.61 -0.09 -6.82
C LEU A 578 3.19 0.67 -8.08
N HIS A 579 3.76 0.35 -9.24
CA HIS A 579 3.36 0.96 -10.51
C HIS A 579 1.86 0.70 -10.81
N LYS A 580 1.38 -0.53 -10.65
CA LYS A 580 -0.05 -0.89 -10.81
C LYS A 580 -0.97 -0.14 -9.85
N VAL A 581 -0.51 0.14 -8.63
CA VAL A 581 -1.24 0.98 -7.67
C VAL A 581 -1.27 2.44 -8.12
N ASN A 582 -0.14 2.96 -8.60
CA ASN A 582 -0.04 4.33 -9.10
C ASN A 582 -0.93 4.59 -10.32
N LEU A 583 -1.13 3.60 -11.20
CA LEU A 583 -2.08 3.70 -12.32
C LEU A 583 -3.52 3.96 -11.86
N LYS A 584 -3.89 3.57 -10.63
CA LYS A 584 -5.22 3.79 -10.05
C LYS A 584 -5.32 5.07 -9.23
N ALA A 585 -4.27 5.39 -8.48
CA ALA A 585 -4.29 6.48 -7.49
C ALA A 585 -3.61 7.77 -7.96
N GLN A 586 -2.78 7.71 -9.00
CA GLN A 586 -2.04 8.84 -9.59
C GLN A 586 -1.28 9.67 -8.55
N HIS A 587 -0.61 9.00 -7.60
CA HIS A 587 0.16 9.65 -6.53
C HIS A 587 1.43 10.34 -7.04
N VAL A 588 2.07 9.79 -8.06
CA VAL A 588 3.31 10.28 -8.66
C VAL A 588 3.26 10.21 -10.17
N GLU A 589 3.98 11.11 -10.83
CA GLU A 589 4.16 11.08 -12.28
C GLU A 589 4.86 9.80 -12.74
N TYR A 590 4.48 9.30 -13.92
CA TYR A 590 5.06 8.09 -14.52
C TYR A 590 6.59 8.18 -14.63
N ASN A 591 7.12 9.37 -14.98
CA ASN A 591 8.55 9.64 -15.13
C ASN A 591 9.35 9.41 -13.84
N ARG A 592 8.70 9.47 -12.67
CA ARG A 592 9.38 9.22 -11.39
C ARG A 592 9.80 7.76 -11.24
N PHE A 593 9.20 6.83 -11.99
CA PHE A 593 9.60 5.42 -11.98
C PHE A 593 10.88 5.16 -12.79
N TYR A 594 11.27 6.05 -13.70
CA TYR A 594 12.46 5.87 -14.54
C TYR A 594 13.75 5.82 -13.74
N ILE A 595 14.65 4.94 -14.15
CA ILE A 595 16.04 4.91 -13.71
C ILE A 595 16.84 5.78 -14.71
N PRO A 596 17.32 6.98 -14.31
CA PRO A 596 17.88 7.95 -15.25
C PRO A 596 19.07 7.42 -16.06
N ASP A 597 19.98 6.68 -15.40
CA ASP A 597 21.26 6.24 -15.97
C ASP A 597 21.25 4.78 -16.45
N ILE A 598 20.08 4.19 -16.68
CA ILE A 598 19.95 2.75 -16.99
C ILE A 598 20.74 2.33 -18.23
N THR A 599 20.84 3.20 -19.24
CA THR A 599 21.60 2.97 -20.49
C THR A 599 23.11 2.87 -20.25
N SER A 600 23.63 3.43 -19.16
CA SER A 600 25.04 3.31 -18.78
C SER A 600 25.34 2.09 -17.91
N LEU A 601 24.31 1.58 -17.23
CA LEU A 601 24.42 0.48 -16.27
C LEU A 601 24.23 -0.89 -16.91
N VAL A 602 23.44 -0.96 -17.98
CA VAL A 602 23.02 -2.21 -18.63
C VAL A 602 23.10 -2.04 -20.14
N ASP A 603 23.63 -3.07 -20.82
CA ASP A 603 23.50 -3.20 -22.26
C ASP A 603 22.07 -3.62 -22.61
N ILE A 604 21.28 -2.63 -23.04
CA ILE A 604 19.86 -2.81 -23.37
C ILE A 604 19.69 -3.65 -24.65
N GLN A 605 20.66 -3.64 -25.57
CA GLN A 605 20.58 -4.43 -26.79
C GLN A 605 20.67 -5.92 -26.45
N GLU A 606 21.63 -6.29 -25.60
CA GLU A 606 21.80 -7.67 -25.14
C GLU A 606 20.60 -8.15 -24.28
N ASP A 607 20.10 -7.31 -23.37
CA ASP A 607 18.93 -7.62 -22.53
C ASP A 607 17.65 -7.79 -23.37
N TYR A 608 17.48 -6.96 -24.40
CA TYR A 608 16.36 -7.07 -25.34
C TYR A 608 16.40 -8.38 -26.11
N LEU A 609 17.56 -8.76 -26.65
CA LEU A 609 17.72 -10.03 -27.37
C LEU A 609 17.41 -11.23 -26.48
N LYS A 610 17.86 -11.22 -25.22
CA LYS A 610 17.52 -12.26 -24.23
C LYS A 610 16.02 -12.31 -23.96
N TRP A 611 15.39 -11.16 -23.80
CA TRP A 611 13.93 -11.07 -23.61
C TRP A 611 13.16 -11.58 -24.82
N PHE A 612 13.54 -11.18 -26.03
CA PHE A 612 12.94 -11.62 -27.28
C PHE A 612 13.05 -13.14 -27.48
N LEU A 613 14.25 -13.70 -27.29
CA LEU A 613 14.49 -15.15 -27.38
C LEU A 613 13.70 -15.93 -26.32
N SER A 614 13.57 -15.40 -25.10
CA SER A 614 12.77 -16.02 -24.04
C SER A 614 11.29 -16.12 -24.38
N LYS A 615 10.75 -15.14 -25.12
CA LYS A 615 9.35 -15.16 -25.59
C LYS A 615 9.13 -16.10 -26.77
N ALA A 616 10.15 -16.32 -27.60
CA ALA A 616 10.03 -17.13 -28.80
C ALA A 616 10.05 -18.65 -28.53
N GLU A 617 10.25 -19.09 -27.29
CA GLU A 617 10.39 -20.52 -26.88
C GLU A 617 11.53 -21.29 -27.60
N ILE A 618 12.48 -20.58 -28.23
CA ILE A 618 13.55 -21.16 -29.07
C ILE A 618 14.67 -21.80 -28.22
N VAL A 619 14.78 -21.48 -26.93
CA VAL A 619 15.85 -21.97 -26.04
C VAL A 619 15.23 -22.58 -24.76
N SER A 620 15.71 -23.76 -24.36
CA SER A 620 15.32 -24.41 -23.11
C SER A 620 15.61 -23.50 -21.90
N THR A 621 14.62 -23.38 -21.01
CA THR A 621 14.61 -22.52 -19.81
C THR A 621 15.75 -22.73 -18.80
N ASP A 622 16.62 -23.71 -19.01
CA ASP A 622 17.68 -24.11 -18.08
C ASP A 622 19.03 -23.41 -18.33
N ASP A 623 19.26 -22.77 -19.48
CA ASP A 623 20.58 -22.18 -19.80
C ASP A 623 20.74 -20.69 -19.42
N PHE A 624 19.64 -19.97 -19.13
CA PHE A 624 19.70 -18.56 -18.68
C PHE A 624 18.53 -18.16 -17.74
N PRO A 625 18.66 -18.24 -16.40
CA PRO A 625 17.71 -17.62 -15.47
C PRO A 625 17.98 -16.12 -15.27
N ALA A 626 18.37 -15.39 -16.33
CA ALA A 626 18.67 -13.98 -16.22
C ALA A 626 17.36 -13.15 -16.12
N VAL A 627 17.26 -12.29 -15.11
CA VAL A 627 16.14 -11.36 -14.95
C VAL A 627 16.23 -10.29 -16.04
N ASN A 628 15.28 -10.30 -16.99
CA ASN A 628 15.23 -9.34 -18.09
C ASN A 628 14.58 -8.03 -17.64
N LEU A 629 15.29 -6.91 -17.77
CA LEU A 629 14.78 -5.58 -17.44
C LEU A 629 13.78 -5.08 -18.49
N CYS A 630 13.92 -5.51 -19.74
CA CYS A 630 12.98 -5.24 -20.82
C CYS A 630 11.54 -5.71 -20.53
N ALA A 631 11.37 -6.68 -19.62
CA ALA A 631 10.06 -7.11 -19.14
C ALA A 631 9.35 -6.08 -18.24
N TYR A 632 10.06 -5.02 -17.78
CA TYR A 632 9.53 -3.96 -16.91
C TYR A 632 9.69 -2.57 -17.57
N PRO A 633 8.87 -2.20 -18.57
CA PRO A 633 9.06 -0.96 -19.32
C PRO A 633 9.00 0.34 -18.50
N PHE A 634 8.28 0.34 -17.38
CA PHE A 634 8.08 1.52 -16.54
C PHE A 634 9.35 2.01 -15.82
N ILE A 635 10.40 1.18 -15.73
CA ILE A 635 11.71 1.60 -15.20
C ILE A 635 12.64 2.17 -16.28
N LEU A 636 12.35 1.89 -17.56
CA LEU A 636 13.17 2.30 -18.69
C LEU A 636 12.81 3.73 -19.09
N ASN A 637 13.82 4.58 -19.27
CA ASN A 637 13.64 5.93 -19.79
C ASN A 637 13.40 5.90 -21.32
N ALA A 638 13.02 7.05 -21.89
CA ALA A 638 12.76 7.15 -23.33
C ALA A 638 13.97 6.74 -24.21
N LYS A 639 15.20 7.12 -23.80
CA LYS A 639 16.46 6.75 -24.50
C LYS A 639 16.65 5.23 -24.57
N ALA A 640 16.38 4.53 -23.47
CA ALA A 640 16.47 3.08 -23.39
C ALA A 640 15.43 2.39 -24.28
N LYS A 641 14.18 2.84 -24.22
CA LYS A 641 13.10 2.29 -25.06
C LYS A 641 13.36 2.51 -26.55
N THR A 642 13.88 3.67 -26.95
CA THR A 642 14.29 3.90 -28.35
C THR A 642 15.39 2.95 -28.79
N THR A 643 16.37 2.68 -27.92
CA THR A 643 17.42 1.69 -28.20
C THR A 643 16.82 0.29 -28.41
N MET A 644 15.81 -0.10 -27.62
CA MET A 644 15.08 -1.37 -27.83
C MET A 644 14.38 -1.42 -29.18
N LEU A 645 13.66 -0.36 -29.56
CA LEU A 645 12.95 -0.30 -30.84
C LEU A 645 13.91 -0.34 -32.03
N GLN A 646 15.05 0.37 -31.95
CA GLN A 646 16.09 0.33 -32.97
C GLN A 646 16.69 -1.08 -33.10
N THR A 647 16.97 -1.74 -31.97
CA THR A 647 17.49 -3.12 -31.96
C THR A 647 16.50 -4.10 -32.58
N ASP A 648 15.20 -3.94 -32.30
CA ASP A 648 14.15 -4.75 -32.92
C ASP A 648 14.02 -4.49 -34.42
N ALA A 649 14.11 -3.22 -34.84
CA ALA A 649 14.10 -2.87 -36.25
C ALA A 649 15.28 -3.51 -36.99
N GLU A 650 16.49 -3.40 -36.46
CA GLU A 650 17.69 -4.05 -37.03
C GLU A 650 17.55 -5.57 -37.08
N LEU A 651 17.04 -6.20 -36.01
CA LEU A 651 16.82 -7.64 -35.95
C LEU A 651 15.80 -8.10 -37.02
N GLN A 652 14.66 -7.41 -37.13
CA GLN A 652 13.64 -7.71 -38.12
C GLN A 652 14.15 -7.49 -39.55
N MET A 653 14.95 -6.44 -39.80
CA MET A 653 15.62 -6.22 -41.09
C MET A 653 16.56 -7.39 -41.44
N GLN A 654 17.40 -7.83 -40.50
CA GLN A 654 18.30 -8.96 -40.70
C GLN A 654 17.54 -10.27 -40.97
N MET A 655 16.43 -10.51 -40.26
CA MET A 655 15.56 -11.66 -40.50
C MET A 655 14.93 -11.62 -41.90
N ALA A 656 14.47 -10.44 -42.36
CA ALA A 656 13.92 -10.26 -43.71
C ALA A 656 14.97 -10.48 -44.81
N VAL A 657 16.19 -9.99 -44.62
CA VAL A 657 17.33 -10.21 -45.53
C VAL A 657 17.70 -11.69 -45.58
N SER A 658 17.82 -12.35 -44.42
CA SER A 658 18.12 -13.78 -44.33
C SER A 658 17.02 -14.61 -44.99
N GLY A 659 15.75 -14.24 -44.80
CA GLY A 659 14.61 -14.88 -45.46
C GLY A 659 14.64 -14.72 -46.99
N ALA A 660 14.96 -13.53 -47.49
CA ALA A 660 15.14 -13.28 -48.92
C ALA A 660 16.32 -14.07 -49.49
N ASN A 661 17.45 -14.13 -48.79
CA ASN A 661 18.62 -14.90 -49.19
C ASN A 661 18.33 -16.40 -49.22
N LEU A 662 17.65 -16.95 -48.20
CA LEU A 662 17.22 -18.35 -48.18
C LEU A 662 16.26 -18.65 -49.33
N HIS A 663 15.32 -17.75 -49.61
CA HIS A 663 14.44 -17.89 -50.77
C HIS A 663 15.23 -17.88 -52.07
N ASN A 664 16.21 -16.98 -52.23
CA ASN A 664 17.06 -16.92 -53.42
C ASN A 664 17.91 -18.18 -53.61
N VAL A 665 18.46 -18.72 -52.51
CA VAL A 665 19.17 -20.01 -52.53
C VAL A 665 18.21 -21.12 -52.93
N PHE A 666 16.98 -21.13 -52.40
CA PHE A 666 15.96 -22.09 -52.79
C PHE A 666 15.59 -21.97 -54.28
N MET A 667 15.34 -20.75 -54.79
CA MET A 667 15.00 -20.53 -56.21
C MET A 667 16.16 -20.87 -57.16
N LEU A 668 17.41 -20.68 -56.70
CA LEU A 668 18.60 -21.14 -57.42
C LEU A 668 18.64 -22.68 -57.48
N LEU A 669 18.30 -23.36 -56.38
CA LEU A 669 18.22 -24.82 -56.31
C LEU A 669 17.04 -25.39 -57.13
N THR A 670 15.93 -24.66 -57.29
CA THR A 670 14.78 -25.05 -58.12
C THR A 670 14.89 -24.62 -59.59
N LEU A 671 16.01 -24.04 -60.01
CA LEU A 671 16.27 -23.57 -61.39
C LEU A 671 15.31 -22.48 -61.89
N GLU A 672 14.76 -21.66 -60.99
CA GLU A 672 13.89 -20.53 -61.31
C GLU A 672 14.51 -19.19 -60.85
N PRO A 673 15.68 -18.79 -61.38
CA PRO A 673 16.41 -17.62 -60.88
C PRO A 673 15.69 -16.29 -61.11
N HIS A 674 14.70 -16.24 -62.00
CA HIS A 674 13.92 -15.05 -62.32
C HIS A 674 12.98 -14.60 -61.18
N LEU A 675 12.70 -15.50 -60.23
CA LEU A 675 11.85 -15.24 -59.06
C LEU A 675 12.66 -14.84 -57.82
N ALA A 676 13.96 -14.60 -57.96
CA ALA A 676 14.81 -14.14 -56.87
C ALA A 676 14.31 -12.78 -56.32
N ARG A 677 14.24 -12.68 -54.99
CA ARG A 677 13.83 -11.49 -54.27
C ARG A 677 15.03 -10.62 -53.95
N ASN A 678 14.91 -9.32 -54.13
CA ASN A 678 15.95 -8.37 -53.71
C ASN A 678 16.05 -8.35 -52.16
N PRO A 679 17.25 -8.45 -51.56
CA PRO A 679 17.42 -8.34 -50.11
C PRO A 679 17.17 -6.94 -49.56
N TYR A 680 17.17 -5.91 -50.41
CA TYR A 680 16.89 -4.51 -50.03
C TYR A 680 15.52 -4.06 -50.54
N LEU A 681 14.92 -3.10 -49.83
CA LEU A 681 13.79 -2.32 -50.32
C LEU A 681 14.34 -1.15 -51.13
N VAL A 682 14.30 -1.25 -52.46
CA VAL A 682 14.86 -0.22 -53.34
C VAL A 682 13.75 0.68 -53.88
N LEU A 683 13.85 1.98 -53.63
CA LEU A 683 12.92 2.98 -54.17
C LEU A 683 13.62 3.82 -55.23
N HIS A 684 13.10 3.77 -56.46
CA HIS A 684 13.53 4.61 -57.57
C HIS A 684 12.61 5.83 -57.68
N VAL A 685 13.17 7.01 -57.47
CA VAL A 685 12.39 8.25 -57.39
C VAL A 685 13.05 9.39 -58.16
N ARG A 686 12.23 10.26 -58.76
CA ARG A 686 12.69 11.50 -59.40
C ARG A 686 12.37 12.70 -58.51
N ARG A 687 13.30 13.65 -58.38
CA ARG A 687 13.09 14.87 -57.55
C ARG A 687 11.84 15.65 -57.95
N SER A 688 11.50 15.70 -59.25
CA SER A 688 10.34 16.43 -59.77
C SER A 688 8.99 15.75 -59.53
N HIS A 689 8.98 14.47 -59.14
CA HIS A 689 7.77 13.64 -59.03
C HIS A 689 7.83 12.71 -57.80
N LEU A 690 8.39 13.22 -56.69
CA LEU A 690 8.77 12.46 -55.50
C LEU A 690 7.58 11.68 -54.93
N VAL A 691 6.46 12.37 -54.73
CA VAL A 691 5.24 11.81 -54.15
C VAL A 691 4.64 10.70 -55.03
N SER A 692 4.48 10.96 -56.33
CA SER A 692 3.85 10.02 -57.26
C SER A 692 4.70 8.77 -57.54
N ASP A 693 6.03 8.93 -57.62
CA ASP A 693 6.92 7.79 -57.85
C ASP A 693 7.01 6.92 -56.58
N THR A 694 7.09 7.53 -55.40
CA THR A 694 7.07 6.81 -54.11
C THR A 694 5.79 6.00 -53.91
N LEU A 695 4.64 6.58 -54.25
CA LEU A 695 3.35 5.90 -54.24
C LEU A 695 3.34 4.65 -55.12
N ARG A 696 3.79 4.80 -56.36
CA ARG A 696 3.82 3.68 -57.33
C ARG A 696 4.69 2.55 -56.82
N GLU A 697 5.89 2.85 -56.34
CA GLU A 697 6.83 1.83 -55.85
C GLU A 697 6.30 1.13 -54.58
N LEU A 698 5.83 1.87 -53.58
CA LEU A 698 5.36 1.28 -52.31
C LEU A 698 4.10 0.42 -52.46
N THR A 699 3.25 0.69 -53.45
CA THR A 699 2.07 -0.17 -53.72
C THR A 699 2.43 -1.53 -54.33
N MET A 700 3.63 -1.69 -54.90
CA MET A 700 4.07 -2.95 -55.51
C MET A 700 4.70 -3.92 -54.50
N TYR A 701 5.14 -3.43 -53.33
CA TYR A 701 5.86 -4.21 -52.34
C TYR A 701 4.93 -4.94 -51.36
N SER A 702 5.32 -6.14 -50.93
CA SER A 702 4.61 -6.91 -49.90
C SER A 702 5.01 -6.48 -48.49
N ASP A 703 4.21 -6.86 -47.50
CA ASP A 703 4.41 -6.51 -46.09
C ASP A 703 5.79 -6.92 -45.55
N VAL A 704 6.33 -8.04 -46.03
CA VAL A 704 7.66 -8.54 -45.64
C VAL A 704 8.77 -7.72 -46.30
N ASP A 705 8.52 -7.15 -47.48
CA ASP A 705 9.50 -6.32 -48.19
C ASP A 705 9.66 -4.95 -47.56
N LEU A 706 8.61 -4.39 -46.95
CA LEU A 706 8.65 -3.12 -46.23
C LEU A 706 9.55 -3.14 -44.99
N LYS A 707 9.87 -4.33 -44.47
CA LYS A 707 10.77 -4.53 -43.32
C LYS A 707 12.23 -4.75 -43.72
N LYS A 708 12.55 -4.73 -45.02
CA LYS A 708 13.93 -4.82 -45.49
C LYS A 708 14.65 -3.48 -45.31
N PRO A 709 16.00 -3.46 -45.25
CA PRO A 709 16.76 -2.21 -45.25
C PRO A 709 16.41 -1.37 -46.48
N LEU A 710 16.09 -0.09 -46.24
CA LEU A 710 15.69 0.85 -47.28
C LEU A 710 16.91 1.38 -48.03
N LYS A 711 16.81 1.43 -49.36
CA LYS A 711 17.78 2.09 -50.24
C LYS A 711 17.06 3.00 -51.21
N VAL A 712 17.39 4.28 -51.20
CA VAL A 712 16.75 5.28 -52.08
C VAL A 712 17.72 5.66 -53.20
N ILE A 713 17.21 5.65 -54.43
CA ILE A 713 17.97 6.01 -55.64
C ILE A 713 17.25 7.14 -56.37
N PHE A 714 17.91 8.28 -56.50
CA PHE A 714 17.44 9.37 -57.35
C PHE A 714 17.87 9.12 -58.80
N ASP A 715 16.89 9.00 -59.69
CA ASP A 715 17.17 8.68 -61.10
C ASP A 715 17.98 9.82 -61.76
N GLY A 716 19.17 9.47 -62.28
CA GLY A 716 20.08 10.41 -62.92
C GLY A 716 21.21 10.94 -62.03
N GLU A 717 21.31 10.51 -60.77
CA GLU A 717 22.36 10.92 -59.82
C GLU A 717 23.27 9.75 -59.44
N GLU A 718 24.60 9.90 -59.55
CA GLU A 718 25.58 8.93 -59.07
C GLU A 718 25.85 9.13 -57.57
N ALA A 719 24.84 8.89 -56.73
CA ALA A 719 24.99 8.94 -55.27
C ALA A 719 25.03 7.51 -54.68
N VAL A 720 26.05 7.23 -53.86
CA VAL A 720 26.10 5.99 -53.05
C VAL A 720 25.34 6.24 -51.76
N ASP A 721 24.23 5.52 -51.58
CA ASP A 721 23.40 5.63 -50.38
C ASP A 721 24.15 5.14 -49.13
N ALA A 722 24.71 6.09 -48.38
CA ALA A 722 25.31 5.89 -47.06
C ALA A 722 24.43 6.49 -45.93
N GLY A 723 23.10 6.57 -46.14
CA GLY A 723 22.12 7.08 -45.18
C GLY A 723 21.82 8.58 -45.28
N GLY A 724 22.64 9.36 -46.00
CA GLY A 724 22.35 10.77 -46.26
C GLY A 724 21.19 10.95 -47.26
N VAL A 725 21.13 10.09 -48.28
CA VAL A 725 20.11 10.14 -49.35
C VAL A 725 18.73 9.74 -48.82
N THR A 726 18.66 8.73 -47.94
CA THR A 726 17.40 8.33 -47.27
C THR A 726 16.87 9.43 -46.34
N LYS A 727 17.74 10.09 -45.59
CA LYS A 727 17.36 11.24 -44.74
C LYS A 727 16.80 12.40 -45.58
N GLU A 728 17.48 12.74 -46.69
CA GLU A 728 17.01 13.77 -47.62
C GLU A 728 15.64 13.42 -48.20
N PHE A 729 15.47 12.18 -48.63
CA PHE A 729 14.20 11.66 -49.15
C PHE A 729 13.04 11.85 -48.16
N PHE A 730 13.20 11.44 -46.89
CA PHE A 730 12.13 11.60 -45.90
C PHE A 730 11.79 13.05 -45.60
N LEU A 731 12.80 13.92 -45.49
CA LEU A 731 12.59 15.35 -45.21
C LEU A 731 11.84 16.05 -46.35
N LEU A 732 12.21 15.79 -47.61
CA LEU A 732 11.54 16.37 -48.77
C LEU A 732 10.11 15.84 -48.93
N LEU A 733 9.95 14.51 -48.84
CA LEU A 733 8.67 13.86 -49.05
C LEU A 733 7.65 14.26 -47.98
N LEU A 734 8.03 14.28 -46.71
CA LEU A 734 7.11 14.64 -45.63
C LEU A 734 6.81 16.14 -45.61
N LYS A 735 7.75 17.00 -46.03
CA LYS A 735 7.46 18.43 -46.22
C LYS A 735 6.41 18.66 -47.31
N GLU A 736 6.51 17.93 -48.43
CA GLU A 736 5.54 18.04 -49.53
C GLU A 736 4.18 17.46 -49.14
N LEU A 737 4.14 16.26 -48.54
CA LEU A 737 2.89 15.58 -48.16
C LEU A 737 2.11 16.29 -47.04
N MET A 738 2.80 17.00 -46.16
CA MET A 738 2.18 17.72 -45.03
C MET A 738 1.75 19.15 -45.41
N ASP A 739 1.98 19.58 -46.65
CA ASP A 739 1.55 20.88 -47.13
C ASP A 739 0.00 20.96 -47.15
N PRO A 740 -0.60 21.99 -46.51
CA PRO A 740 -2.05 22.19 -46.52
C PRO A 740 -2.68 22.27 -47.93
N VAL A 741 -1.89 22.53 -48.98
CA VAL A 741 -2.33 22.55 -50.39
C VAL A 741 -2.93 21.20 -50.82
N TYR A 742 -2.46 20.08 -50.27
CA TYR A 742 -3.02 18.75 -50.56
C TYR A 742 -4.38 18.48 -49.90
N GLY A 743 -4.83 19.33 -48.97
CA GLY A 743 -6.15 19.21 -48.33
C GLY A 743 -6.33 18.03 -47.37
N MET A 744 -5.30 17.19 -47.19
CA MET A 744 -5.33 16.01 -46.31
C MET A 744 -5.36 16.39 -44.82
N PHE A 745 -4.67 17.47 -44.45
CA PHE A 745 -4.58 17.96 -43.07
C PHE A 745 -5.06 19.42 -42.97
N THR A 746 -5.71 19.74 -41.85
CA THR A 746 -6.13 21.07 -41.46
C THR A 746 -5.06 21.71 -40.58
N HIS A 747 -4.69 22.96 -40.91
CA HIS A 747 -3.70 23.72 -40.16
C HIS A 747 -4.36 24.64 -39.12
N TYR A 748 -4.05 24.41 -37.85
CA TYR A 748 -4.52 25.21 -36.73
C TYR A 748 -3.55 26.38 -36.50
N LYS A 749 -3.96 27.59 -36.90
CA LYS A 749 -3.11 28.79 -36.87
C LYS A 749 -2.66 29.22 -35.47
N GLU A 750 -3.39 28.83 -34.41
CA GLU A 750 -3.04 29.19 -33.03
C GLU A 750 -1.90 28.34 -32.47
N SER A 751 -1.90 27.04 -32.80
CA SER A 751 -0.94 26.05 -32.29
C SER A 751 0.16 25.70 -33.30
N ASN A 752 0.00 26.10 -34.57
CA ASN A 752 0.82 25.66 -35.72
C ASN A 752 0.90 24.13 -35.84
N LEU A 753 -0.20 23.45 -35.48
CA LEU A 753 -0.33 22.00 -35.57
C LEU A 753 -1.26 21.61 -36.72
N LEU A 754 -1.05 20.38 -37.21
CA LEU A 754 -1.82 19.74 -38.24
C LEU A 754 -2.74 18.68 -37.63
N TRP A 755 -3.96 18.58 -38.14
CA TRP A 755 -4.90 17.49 -37.79
C TRP A 755 -5.62 16.97 -39.03
N PHE A 756 -6.11 15.73 -39.00
CA PHE A 756 -6.83 15.15 -40.13
C PHE A 756 -8.03 16.03 -40.55
N SER A 757 -8.20 16.22 -41.85
CA SER A 757 -9.27 17.01 -42.43
C SER A 757 -10.59 16.24 -42.46
N ASP A 758 -11.67 16.87 -42.00
CA ASP A 758 -13.06 16.37 -42.02
C ASP A 758 -13.76 16.59 -43.39
N LYS A 759 -13.13 17.35 -44.30
CA LYS A 759 -13.74 17.82 -45.56
C LYS A 759 -13.37 17.01 -46.81
N VAL A 760 -12.60 15.94 -46.66
CA VAL A 760 -12.06 15.19 -47.81
C VAL A 760 -13.09 14.19 -48.35
N SER A 761 -13.55 14.40 -49.59
CA SER A 761 -14.40 13.44 -50.32
C SER A 761 -13.56 12.33 -50.99
N PHE A 762 -14.00 11.07 -50.84
CA PHE A 762 -13.52 9.82 -51.48
C PHE A 762 -12.86 10.05 -52.85
N PRO A 763 -11.52 9.93 -52.99
CA PRO A 763 -10.81 8.64 -53.14
C PRO A 763 -9.37 8.60 -52.54
N GLU A 764 -9.13 9.19 -51.36
CA GLU A 764 -7.77 9.38 -50.80
C GLU A 764 -7.36 8.44 -49.63
N GLN A 765 -8.13 7.39 -49.31
CA GLN A 765 -7.78 6.45 -48.23
C GLN A 765 -6.38 5.82 -48.40
N ASN A 766 -5.98 5.55 -49.64
CA ASN A 766 -4.65 5.02 -49.96
C ASN A 766 -3.52 6.01 -49.59
N TRP A 767 -3.79 7.31 -49.62
CA TRP A 767 -2.81 8.34 -49.30
C TRP A 767 -2.55 8.41 -47.80
N PHE A 768 -3.59 8.40 -46.96
CA PHE A 768 -3.42 8.32 -45.51
C PHE A 768 -2.67 7.05 -45.10
N HIS A 769 -3.02 5.91 -45.72
CA HIS A 769 -2.31 4.65 -45.52
C HIS A 769 -0.82 4.75 -45.88
N LEU A 770 -0.50 5.38 -47.02
CA LEU A 770 0.89 5.56 -47.44
C LEU A 770 1.66 6.50 -46.51
N ILE A 771 1.08 7.62 -46.07
CA ILE A 771 1.72 8.52 -45.11
C ILE A 771 2.02 7.75 -43.82
N GLY A 772 1.10 6.89 -43.38
CA GLY A 772 1.33 5.95 -42.28
C GLY A 772 2.58 5.09 -42.50
N ILE A 773 2.69 4.44 -43.68
CA ILE A 773 3.86 3.62 -44.05
C ILE A 773 5.15 4.44 -44.04
N ILE A 774 5.14 5.64 -44.61
CA ILE A 774 6.33 6.52 -44.68
C ILE A 774 6.77 6.94 -43.27
N CYS A 775 5.83 7.36 -42.42
CA CYS A 775 6.12 7.68 -41.02
C CYS A 775 6.69 6.46 -40.27
N GLY A 776 6.15 5.26 -40.52
CA GLY A 776 6.68 4.01 -39.98
C GLY A 776 8.09 3.71 -40.48
N LEU A 777 8.36 3.88 -41.78
CA LEU A 777 9.68 3.66 -42.38
C LEU A 777 10.72 4.66 -41.83
N ALA A 778 10.35 5.91 -41.59
CA ALA A 778 11.26 6.91 -41.02
C ALA A 778 11.73 6.49 -39.62
N ILE A 779 10.83 6.04 -38.76
CA ILE A 779 11.15 5.55 -37.41
C ILE A 779 11.98 4.27 -37.47
N TYR A 780 11.59 3.34 -38.35
CA TYR A 780 12.26 2.05 -38.53
C TYR A 780 13.70 2.20 -39.03
N ASN A 781 14.00 3.27 -39.79
CA ASN A 781 15.34 3.65 -40.23
C ASN A 781 16.01 4.71 -39.32
N ALA A 782 15.54 4.87 -38.08
CA ALA A 782 16.09 5.78 -37.07
C ALA A 782 16.24 7.25 -37.55
N THR A 783 15.37 7.69 -38.45
CA THR A 783 15.37 9.06 -39.00
C THR A 783 14.37 9.93 -38.23
N VAL A 784 14.87 11.00 -37.61
CA VAL A 784 14.02 12.00 -36.93
C VAL A 784 13.34 12.88 -37.96
N VAL A 785 12.02 13.05 -37.84
CA VAL A 785 11.21 13.89 -38.74
C VAL A 785 10.35 14.83 -37.92
N ASP A 786 10.35 16.10 -38.31
CA ASP A 786 9.52 17.13 -37.69
C ASP A 786 8.04 17.03 -38.12
N LEU A 787 7.31 16.11 -37.47
CA LEU A 787 5.87 15.98 -37.64
C LEU A 787 5.13 16.95 -36.73
N HIS A 788 4.37 17.87 -37.33
CA HIS A 788 3.60 18.90 -36.63
C HIS A 788 2.25 18.38 -36.10
N PHE A 789 2.22 17.17 -35.53
CA PHE A 789 1.00 16.58 -34.94
C PHE A 789 0.94 16.77 -33.43
N PRO A 790 -0.26 16.92 -32.84
CA PRO A 790 -0.44 17.00 -31.38
C PRO A 790 -0.15 15.65 -30.70
N LEU A 791 0.04 15.68 -29.37
CA LEU A 791 0.21 14.47 -28.54
C LEU A 791 -0.96 13.47 -28.70
N ALA A 792 -2.15 13.98 -29.04
CA ALA A 792 -3.36 13.19 -29.31
C ALA A 792 -3.15 12.10 -30.37
N LEU A 793 -2.35 12.35 -31.42
CA LEU A 793 -2.07 11.35 -32.45
C LEU A 793 -1.36 10.12 -31.86
N TYR A 794 -0.30 10.37 -31.08
CA TYR A 794 0.50 9.32 -30.45
C TYR A 794 -0.28 8.58 -29.37
N LYS A 795 -1.19 9.26 -28.66
CA LYS A 795 -2.16 8.61 -27.76
C LYS A 795 -3.03 7.62 -28.52
N LYS A 796 -3.61 8.03 -29.64
CA LYS A 796 -4.45 7.14 -30.45
C LYS A 796 -3.66 5.94 -31.01
N LEU A 797 -2.41 6.14 -31.44
CA LEU A 797 -1.54 5.05 -31.94
C LEU A 797 -1.24 4.00 -30.86
N LEU A 798 -1.24 4.41 -29.59
CA LEU A 798 -1.03 3.54 -28.43
C LEU A 798 -2.33 3.11 -27.74
N GLU A 799 -3.48 3.30 -28.41
CA GLU A 799 -4.82 2.97 -27.88
C GLU A 799 -5.20 3.70 -26.57
N VAL A 800 -4.57 4.85 -26.30
CA VAL A 800 -4.90 5.74 -25.18
C VAL A 800 -5.90 6.81 -25.62
N SER A 801 -6.93 7.04 -24.80
CA SER A 801 -7.96 8.06 -25.10
C SER A 801 -7.40 9.49 -24.95
N PRO A 802 -7.58 10.38 -25.94
CA PRO A 802 -7.28 11.79 -25.77
C PRO A 802 -8.14 12.44 -24.68
N THR A 803 -7.58 13.44 -24.02
CA THR A 803 -8.14 14.19 -22.89
C THR A 803 -8.31 15.67 -23.24
N LEU A 804 -8.96 16.44 -22.36
CA LEU A 804 -9.15 17.89 -22.57
C LEU A 804 -7.82 18.65 -22.68
N GLU A 805 -6.77 18.21 -21.98
CA GLU A 805 -5.43 18.81 -22.10
C GLU A 805 -4.83 18.61 -23.50
N ASP A 806 -5.13 17.50 -24.17
CA ASP A 806 -4.69 17.27 -25.56
C ASP A 806 -5.45 18.17 -26.54
N PHE A 807 -6.71 18.46 -26.25
CA PHE A 807 -7.48 19.42 -27.06
C PHE A 807 -7.00 20.85 -26.87
N LYS A 808 -6.52 21.18 -25.67
CA LYS A 808 -5.90 22.48 -25.38
C LYS A 808 -4.60 22.70 -26.14
N GLU A 809 -3.86 21.63 -26.44
CA GLU A 809 -2.70 21.68 -27.33
C GLU A 809 -3.13 21.97 -28.79
N LEU A 810 -4.17 21.28 -29.28
CA LEU A 810 -4.65 21.43 -30.65
C LEU A 810 -5.35 22.79 -30.90
N SER A 811 -6.35 23.10 -30.08
CA SER A 811 -7.22 24.29 -30.17
C SER A 811 -7.36 24.96 -28.79
N PRO A 812 -6.39 25.82 -28.39
CA PRO A 812 -6.36 26.42 -27.05
C PRO A 812 -7.59 27.26 -26.70
N THR A 813 -8.21 27.88 -27.70
CA THR A 813 -9.37 28.76 -27.50
C THR A 813 -10.65 27.96 -27.24
N GLU A 814 -10.91 26.92 -28.04
CA GLU A 814 -12.09 26.05 -27.84
C GLU A 814 -11.97 25.23 -26.56
N ALA A 815 -10.77 24.72 -26.24
CA ALA A 815 -10.54 23.98 -25.01
C ALA A 815 -10.75 24.84 -23.75
N ARG A 816 -10.38 26.13 -23.78
CA ARG A 816 -10.65 27.06 -22.68
C ARG A 816 -12.15 27.26 -22.47
N SER A 817 -12.93 27.35 -23.54
CA SER A 817 -14.39 27.44 -23.46
C SER A 817 -15.02 26.20 -22.82
N LEU A 818 -14.53 25.00 -23.16
CA LEU A 818 -14.99 23.74 -22.56
C LEU A 818 -14.58 23.61 -21.09
N GLN A 819 -13.37 24.05 -20.73
CA GLN A 819 -12.91 24.10 -19.34
C GLN A 819 -13.77 25.05 -18.51
N GLN A 820 -14.07 26.25 -19.04
CA GLN A 820 -14.98 27.20 -18.39
C GLN A 820 -16.40 26.63 -18.21
N LEU A 821 -16.87 25.81 -19.16
CA LEU A 821 -18.14 25.12 -19.03
C LEU A 821 -18.12 24.04 -17.92
N LEU A 822 -17.00 23.31 -17.76
CA LEU A 822 -16.81 22.33 -16.69
C LEU A 822 -16.67 22.97 -15.30
N ASP A 823 -16.06 24.14 -15.23
CA ASP A 823 -15.80 24.87 -13.98
C ASP A 823 -17.00 25.73 -13.52
N TYR A 824 -18.09 25.75 -14.29
CA TYR A 824 -19.29 26.51 -13.96
C TYR A 824 -20.12 25.82 -12.87
N GLU A 825 -20.26 26.48 -11.71
CA GLU A 825 -20.97 25.92 -10.54
C GLU A 825 -22.50 26.17 -10.56
N GLY A 826 -23.03 26.99 -11.48
CA GLY A 826 -24.45 27.32 -11.56
C GLY A 826 -25.31 26.19 -12.14
N SER A 827 -26.53 26.01 -11.63
CA SER A 827 -27.49 25.01 -12.13
C SER A 827 -28.25 25.44 -13.39
N ASP A 828 -28.02 26.66 -13.87
CA ASP A 828 -28.71 27.37 -14.95
C ASP A 828 -27.88 27.44 -16.24
N VAL A 829 -27.10 26.38 -16.52
CA VAL A 829 -26.20 26.32 -17.69
C VAL A 829 -26.95 26.55 -19.01
N GLU A 830 -28.14 25.94 -19.17
CA GLU A 830 -28.94 26.05 -20.40
C GLU A 830 -29.49 27.47 -20.62
N GLU A 831 -29.92 28.16 -19.56
CA GLU A 831 -30.45 29.52 -19.62
C GLU A 831 -29.34 30.57 -19.75
N THR A 832 -28.19 30.34 -19.08
CA THR A 832 -27.06 31.28 -19.04
C THR A 832 -26.27 31.29 -20.34
N PHE A 833 -26.03 30.11 -20.92
CA PHE A 833 -25.22 29.99 -22.13
C PHE A 833 -26.05 29.83 -23.41
N LEU A 834 -27.39 29.70 -23.30
CA LEU A 834 -28.29 29.46 -24.45
C LEU A 834 -27.81 28.28 -25.32
N LEU A 835 -27.16 27.29 -24.70
CA LEU A 835 -26.62 26.12 -25.39
C LEU A 835 -27.68 25.03 -25.44
N ASN A 836 -28.13 24.68 -26.65
CA ASN A 836 -28.55 23.32 -26.91
C ASN A 836 -27.27 22.47 -26.93
N PHE A 837 -27.18 21.39 -26.16
CA PHE A 837 -26.03 20.47 -26.17
C PHE A 837 -25.93 19.72 -27.52
N ALA A 838 -25.76 20.45 -28.62
CA ALA A 838 -25.80 19.99 -29.99
C ALA A 838 -24.74 20.76 -30.78
N VAL A 839 -23.87 20.02 -31.46
CA VAL A 839 -22.87 20.62 -32.35
C VAL A 839 -23.39 20.53 -33.77
N SER A 840 -23.56 21.68 -34.41
CA SER A 840 -23.94 21.73 -35.81
C SER A 840 -22.71 21.49 -36.68
N VAL A 841 -22.56 20.27 -37.18
CA VAL A 841 -21.68 19.93 -38.30
C VAL A 841 -22.59 19.84 -39.53
N THR A 842 -22.15 20.36 -40.67
CA THR A 842 -22.92 20.32 -41.91
C THR A 842 -23.33 18.89 -42.24
N PHE A 843 -24.61 18.59 -42.01
CA PHE A 843 -25.34 17.35 -42.23
C PHE A 843 -25.01 16.16 -41.30
N TYR A 844 -25.97 15.85 -40.42
CA TYR A 844 -26.18 14.62 -39.62
C TYR A 844 -25.44 14.47 -38.27
N LEU A 845 -25.97 15.08 -37.20
CA LEU A 845 -26.51 14.40 -35.98
C LEU A 845 -26.78 15.44 -34.87
N LEU A 846 -27.97 15.39 -34.26
CA LEU A 846 -28.26 16.04 -32.98
C LEU A 846 -28.22 14.96 -31.88
N ILE A 847 -27.23 15.02 -30.97
CA ILE A 847 -27.18 14.15 -29.79
C ILE A 847 -27.49 15.03 -28.57
N PHE A 848 -28.64 14.83 -27.92
CA PHE A 848 -29.01 15.54 -26.70
C PHE A 848 -28.39 14.86 -25.48
N MET A 849 -27.54 15.57 -24.73
CA MET A 849 -26.88 15.05 -23.52
C MET A 849 -27.29 15.89 -22.29
N PRO A 850 -27.82 15.30 -21.22
CA PRO A 850 -28.35 16.03 -20.06
C PRO A 850 -27.27 16.53 -19.06
N ARG A 851 -25.98 16.29 -19.32
CA ARG A 851 -24.89 16.60 -18.38
C ARG A 851 -23.66 17.17 -19.10
N VAL A 852 -23.12 18.27 -18.58
CA VAL A 852 -21.95 18.99 -19.13
C VAL A 852 -20.74 18.07 -19.30
N LYS A 853 -20.44 17.21 -18.31
CA LYS A 853 -19.30 16.31 -18.38
C LYS A 853 -19.41 15.30 -19.54
N GLU A 854 -20.60 14.74 -19.73
CA GLU A 854 -20.88 13.79 -20.81
C GLU A 854 -20.84 14.49 -22.18
N PHE A 855 -21.25 15.76 -22.25
CA PHE A 855 -21.11 16.58 -23.45
C PHE A 855 -19.65 16.83 -23.82
N VAL A 856 -18.81 17.25 -22.87
CA VAL A 856 -17.37 17.49 -23.14
C VAL A 856 -16.68 16.20 -23.59
N GLU A 857 -16.96 15.07 -22.92
CA GLU A 857 -16.42 13.76 -23.33
C GLU A 857 -16.88 13.36 -24.73
N ALA A 858 -18.15 13.60 -25.09
CA ALA A 858 -18.67 13.33 -26.42
C ALA A 858 -18.09 14.27 -27.49
N TYR A 859 -17.89 15.56 -27.17
CA TYR A 859 -17.27 16.52 -28.06
C TYR A 859 -15.82 16.14 -28.38
N LEU A 860 -15.04 15.80 -27.36
CA LEU A 860 -13.66 15.33 -27.52
C LEU A 860 -13.61 14.04 -28.35
N ARG A 861 -14.55 13.12 -28.12
CA ARG A 861 -14.69 11.89 -28.93
C ARG A 861 -15.00 12.22 -30.39
N TYR A 862 -15.89 13.18 -30.65
CA TYR A 862 -16.23 13.59 -32.00
C TYR A 862 -15.02 14.18 -32.73
N VAL A 863 -14.32 15.14 -32.13
CA VAL A 863 -13.16 15.82 -32.74
C VAL A 863 -12.01 14.85 -33.02
N PHE A 864 -11.68 13.98 -32.06
CA PHE A 864 -10.52 13.10 -32.19
C PHE A 864 -10.82 11.76 -32.86
N SER A 865 -12.07 11.30 -32.91
CA SER A 865 -12.41 9.95 -33.35
C SER A 865 -13.52 9.89 -34.39
N ASP A 866 -14.69 10.46 -34.12
CA ASP A 866 -15.84 10.24 -35.02
C ASP A 866 -15.71 11.05 -36.33
N SER A 867 -15.16 12.27 -36.29
CA SER A 867 -14.97 13.12 -37.48
C SER A 867 -13.86 12.64 -38.42
N VAL A 868 -12.85 11.96 -37.89
CA VAL A 868 -11.61 11.59 -38.61
C VAL A 868 -11.35 10.08 -38.60
N GLY A 869 -12.37 9.28 -38.27
CA GLY A 869 -12.22 7.85 -37.96
C GLY A 869 -11.68 7.03 -39.13
N GLU A 870 -12.17 7.27 -40.34
CA GLU A 870 -11.72 6.55 -41.54
C GLU A 870 -10.28 6.93 -41.94
N GLN A 871 -9.97 8.22 -41.93
CA GLN A 871 -8.65 8.78 -42.27
C GLN A 871 -7.59 8.29 -41.28
N TYR A 872 -7.89 8.37 -40.00
CA TYR A 872 -7.02 7.88 -38.94
C TYR A 872 -6.85 6.36 -39.02
N SER A 873 -7.92 5.59 -39.29
CA SER A 873 -7.84 4.13 -39.43
C SER A 873 -6.89 3.73 -40.56
N ALA A 874 -6.99 4.38 -41.72
CA ALA A 874 -6.08 4.16 -42.85
C ALA A 874 -4.62 4.49 -42.49
N PHE A 875 -4.38 5.66 -41.88
CA PHE A 875 -3.05 6.08 -41.41
C PHE A 875 -2.46 5.11 -40.38
N SER A 876 -3.23 4.75 -39.35
CA SER A 876 -2.79 3.86 -38.28
C SER A 876 -2.48 2.46 -38.81
N ALA A 877 -3.28 1.94 -39.74
CA ALA A 877 -3.02 0.66 -40.41
C ALA A 877 -1.71 0.69 -41.22
N GLY A 878 -1.39 1.80 -41.89
CA GLY A 878 -0.13 1.95 -42.62
C GLY A 878 1.08 2.07 -41.71
N PHE A 879 0.94 2.82 -40.62
CA PHE A 879 1.98 3.01 -39.62
C PHE A 879 2.35 1.71 -38.92
N LEU A 880 1.35 0.99 -38.41
CA LEU A 880 1.50 -0.28 -37.70
C LEU A 880 1.93 -1.43 -38.62
N LYS A 881 1.85 -1.25 -39.94
CA LYS A 881 2.36 -2.22 -40.92
C LYS A 881 3.89 -2.34 -40.88
N VAL A 882 4.57 -1.21 -40.73
CA VAL A 882 6.04 -1.12 -40.71
C VAL A 882 6.54 -1.11 -39.28
N CYS A 883 6.13 -0.11 -38.51
CA CYS A 883 6.40 -0.03 -37.08
C CYS A 883 5.25 -0.71 -36.33
N GLY A 884 5.16 -2.03 -36.44
CA GLY A 884 4.18 -2.85 -35.74
C GLY A 884 4.84 -3.78 -34.73
N GLY A 885 4.23 -3.95 -33.56
CA GLY A 885 4.66 -4.94 -32.57
C GLY A 885 4.34 -4.57 -31.14
N GLU A 886 4.57 -5.52 -30.23
CA GLU A 886 4.36 -5.34 -28.79
C GLU A 886 5.25 -4.23 -28.20
N ILE A 887 6.37 -3.89 -28.84
CA ILE A 887 7.32 -2.90 -28.34
C ILE A 887 6.72 -1.50 -28.28
N LEU A 888 5.86 -1.13 -29.24
CA LEU A 888 5.20 0.18 -29.21
C LEU A 888 4.31 0.33 -27.98
N SER A 889 3.64 -0.74 -27.55
CA SER A 889 2.82 -0.73 -26.33
C SER A 889 3.61 -0.45 -25.04
N LEU A 890 4.95 -0.54 -25.09
CA LEU A 890 5.84 -0.26 -23.97
C LEU A 890 6.14 1.23 -23.80
N PHE A 891 5.89 2.05 -24.84
CA PHE A 891 6.12 3.49 -24.81
C PHE A 891 4.94 4.25 -24.20
N GLN A 892 5.24 5.39 -23.58
CA GLN A 892 4.25 6.42 -23.30
C GLN A 892 4.05 7.33 -24.52
N PRO A 893 2.87 7.95 -24.68
CA PRO A 893 2.60 8.84 -25.82
C PRO A 893 3.62 9.96 -26.01
N SER A 894 4.09 10.56 -24.90
CA SER A 894 5.11 11.62 -24.92
C SER A 894 6.49 11.11 -25.32
N GLU A 895 6.83 9.87 -24.94
CA GLU A 895 8.08 9.23 -25.35
C GLU A 895 8.08 8.89 -26.84
N LEU A 896 6.95 8.36 -27.33
CA LEU A 896 6.76 8.07 -28.75
C LEU A 896 6.89 9.36 -29.58
N MET A 897 6.21 10.43 -29.17
CA MET A 897 6.33 11.75 -29.82
C MET A 897 7.78 12.25 -29.82
N ALA A 898 8.46 12.22 -28.68
CA ALA A 898 9.85 12.68 -28.56
C ALA A 898 10.84 11.85 -29.40
N MET A 899 10.52 10.58 -29.67
CA MET A 899 11.32 9.73 -30.55
C MET A 899 11.11 10.07 -32.03
N VAL A 900 9.86 10.34 -32.44
CA VAL A 900 9.56 10.66 -33.85
C VAL A 900 10.01 12.08 -34.20
N VAL A 901 9.63 13.05 -33.38
CA VAL A 901 9.86 14.49 -33.60
C VAL A 901 11.24 14.94 -33.13
N GLY A 902 11.81 14.23 -32.16
CA GLY A 902 13.04 14.65 -31.47
C GLY A 902 12.78 15.47 -30.20
N ASN A 903 13.85 15.87 -29.54
CA ASN A 903 13.85 16.60 -28.27
C ASN A 903 14.32 18.05 -28.47
N ASN A 904 14.06 18.91 -27.47
CA ASN A 904 14.46 20.33 -27.41
C ASN A 904 15.50 20.60 -26.32
N ASN A 905 16.12 19.57 -25.75
CA ASN A 905 17.08 19.72 -24.66
C ASN A 905 18.50 19.93 -25.21
N TYR A 906 18.84 21.17 -25.56
CA TYR A 906 20.09 21.50 -26.24
C TYR A 906 21.29 21.53 -25.28
N ASN A 907 22.27 20.64 -25.50
CA ASN A 907 23.60 20.69 -24.86
C ASN A 907 24.68 21.06 -25.89
N TRP A 908 24.93 22.36 -26.05
CA TRP A 908 25.84 22.88 -27.08
C TRP A 908 27.32 22.53 -26.83
N GLU A 909 27.73 22.33 -25.58
CA GLU A 909 29.11 21.93 -25.25
C GLU A 909 29.41 20.49 -25.71
N GLU A 910 28.41 19.63 -25.62
CA GLU A 910 28.52 18.22 -26.04
C GLU A 910 28.56 18.11 -27.57
N MET A 911 27.85 19.01 -28.27
CA MET A 911 27.92 19.16 -29.72
C MET A 911 29.32 19.57 -30.19
N GLU A 912 29.96 20.52 -29.49
CA GLU A 912 31.34 20.95 -29.80
C GLU A 912 32.36 19.83 -29.61
N LYS A 913 32.22 19.03 -28.54
CA LYS A 913 33.10 17.89 -28.25
C LYS A 913 33.04 16.79 -29.32
N ASN A 914 31.86 16.59 -29.93
CA ASN A 914 31.64 15.55 -30.94
C ASN A 914 31.83 16.03 -32.38
N ALA A 915 32.14 17.31 -32.59
CA ALA A 915 32.37 17.86 -33.92
C ALA A 915 33.64 17.29 -34.58
N VAL A 916 33.53 16.98 -35.87
CA VAL A 916 34.62 16.43 -36.69
C VAL A 916 35.06 17.42 -37.73
N TYR A 917 36.37 17.57 -37.87
CA TYR A 917 36.96 18.53 -38.78
C TYR A 917 37.60 17.79 -39.96
N LYS A 918 37.34 18.27 -41.18
CA LYS A 918 37.88 17.70 -42.43
C LYS A 918 38.63 18.77 -43.23
N GLY A 919 39.57 18.33 -44.07
CA GLY A 919 40.43 19.21 -44.85
C GLY A 919 41.58 19.77 -44.01
N GLU A 920 41.79 21.08 -44.04
CA GLU A 920 42.84 21.76 -43.27
C GLU A 920 42.40 22.18 -41.85
N TYR A 921 41.11 22.00 -41.52
CA TYR A 921 40.59 22.35 -40.20
C TYR A 921 40.87 21.27 -39.16
N THR A 922 41.26 21.75 -37.98
CA THR A 922 41.44 20.98 -36.75
C THR A 922 40.73 21.72 -35.61
N ALA A 923 40.46 21.05 -34.49
CA ALA A 923 39.84 21.68 -33.32
C ALA A 923 40.62 22.91 -32.80
N THR A 924 41.93 22.99 -33.08
CA THR A 924 42.80 24.11 -32.69
C THR A 924 42.93 25.21 -33.74
N HIS A 925 42.36 25.05 -34.94
CA HIS A 925 42.51 26.00 -36.03
C HIS A 925 41.88 27.37 -35.67
N PRO A 926 42.53 28.51 -35.98
CA PRO A 926 42.04 29.85 -35.60
C PRO A 926 40.60 30.12 -36.02
N THR A 927 40.24 29.83 -37.27
CA THR A 927 38.88 30.02 -37.80
C THR A 927 37.83 29.14 -37.09
N VAL A 928 38.21 27.94 -36.64
CA VAL A 928 37.30 27.03 -35.91
C VAL A 928 37.05 27.53 -34.49
N ARG A 929 38.08 28.04 -33.80
CA ARG A 929 37.91 28.68 -32.49
C ARG A 929 37.02 29.92 -32.59
N LEU A 930 37.26 30.77 -33.59
CA LEU A 930 36.42 31.93 -33.86
C LEU A 930 34.96 31.53 -34.14
N PHE A 931 34.75 30.43 -34.86
CA PHE A 931 33.41 29.88 -35.11
C PHE A 931 32.71 29.50 -33.80
N TRP A 932 33.33 28.70 -32.94
CA TRP A 932 32.70 28.27 -31.68
C TRP A 932 32.47 29.42 -30.70
N GLU A 933 33.39 30.40 -30.64
CA GLU A 933 33.16 31.62 -29.87
C GLU A 933 31.93 32.40 -30.37
N VAL A 934 31.83 32.62 -31.68
CA VAL A 934 30.68 33.31 -32.29
C VAL A 934 29.40 32.52 -32.09
N PHE A 935 29.45 31.20 -32.21
CA PHE A 935 28.31 30.32 -32.00
C PHE A 935 27.82 30.37 -30.55
N HIS A 936 28.72 30.30 -29.56
CA HIS A 936 28.35 30.37 -28.14
C HIS A 936 27.76 31.73 -27.76
N GLU A 937 28.22 32.82 -28.37
CA GLU A 937 27.66 34.18 -28.22
C GLU A 937 26.24 34.34 -28.79
N PHE A 938 25.77 33.45 -29.67
CA PHE A 938 24.43 33.57 -30.23
C PHE A 938 23.30 33.32 -29.21
N PRO A 939 22.18 34.05 -29.31
CA PRO A 939 20.97 33.75 -28.55
C PRO A 939 20.40 32.38 -28.97
N LEU A 940 19.58 31.78 -28.11
CA LEU A 940 19.03 30.43 -28.32
C LEU A 940 18.29 30.31 -29.66
N GLU A 941 17.55 31.33 -30.06
CA GLU A 941 16.79 31.40 -31.30
C GLU A 941 17.71 31.29 -32.53
N LYS A 942 18.85 31.99 -32.53
CA LYS A 942 19.85 31.88 -33.61
C LYS A 942 20.57 30.54 -33.61
N LYS A 943 20.79 29.94 -32.43
CA LYS A 943 21.35 28.58 -32.34
C LYS A 943 20.40 27.53 -32.90
N LYS A 944 19.09 27.67 -32.66
CA LYS A 944 18.04 26.84 -33.28
C LYS A 944 17.98 27.02 -34.80
N GLN A 945 18.03 28.26 -35.28
CA GLN A 945 18.08 28.53 -36.72
C GLN A 945 19.35 27.98 -37.37
N PHE A 946 20.50 28.03 -36.68
CA PHE A 946 21.73 27.39 -37.15
C PHE A 946 21.58 25.87 -37.23
N LEU A 947 20.93 25.25 -36.23
CA LEU A 947 20.66 23.81 -36.27
C LEU A 947 19.75 23.46 -37.45
N LEU A 948 18.70 24.25 -37.68
CA LEU A 948 17.81 24.13 -38.84
C LEU A 948 18.57 24.27 -40.17
N PHE A 949 19.48 25.25 -40.25
CA PHE A 949 20.36 25.47 -41.39
C PHE A 949 21.31 24.28 -41.65
N LEU A 950 21.82 23.66 -40.59
CA LEU A 950 22.81 22.58 -40.69
C LEU A 950 22.22 21.18 -40.86
N THR A 951 21.09 20.88 -40.23
CA THR A 951 20.56 19.51 -40.12
C THR A 951 19.23 19.34 -40.83
N GLY A 952 18.57 20.44 -41.21
CA GLY A 952 17.21 20.48 -41.74
C GLY A 952 16.12 20.50 -40.67
N SER A 953 16.46 20.46 -39.38
CA SER A 953 15.49 20.53 -38.27
C SER A 953 16.07 21.29 -37.07
N ASP A 954 15.22 21.96 -36.30
CA ASP A 954 15.61 22.56 -35.01
C ASP A 954 15.54 21.57 -33.83
N ARG A 955 15.19 20.31 -34.10
CA ARG A 955 15.06 19.22 -33.12
C ARG A 955 16.29 18.32 -33.09
N ILE A 956 16.58 17.77 -31.92
CA ILE A 956 17.69 16.83 -31.73
C ILE A 956 17.20 15.39 -31.57
N PRO A 957 17.98 14.37 -31.98
CA PRO A 957 17.65 12.99 -31.70
C PRO A 957 17.52 12.70 -30.20
N ILE A 958 16.75 11.69 -29.83
CA ILE A 958 16.44 11.37 -28.43
C ILE A 958 17.67 10.97 -27.60
N HIS A 959 18.73 10.50 -28.24
CA HIS A 959 20.00 10.18 -27.59
C HIS A 959 20.77 11.43 -27.12
N GLY A 960 20.32 12.63 -27.52
CA GLY A 960 20.94 13.91 -27.20
C GLY A 960 21.88 14.41 -28.30
N MET A 961 22.50 15.56 -28.03
CA MET A 961 23.52 16.17 -28.91
C MET A 961 24.75 15.30 -29.11
N GLU A 962 24.98 14.30 -28.25
CA GLU A 962 26.05 13.30 -28.40
C GLU A 962 25.96 12.53 -29.73
N SER A 963 24.73 12.24 -30.16
CA SER A 963 24.47 11.52 -31.41
C SER A 963 24.60 12.41 -32.66
N LEU A 964 24.58 13.73 -32.49
CA LEU A 964 24.63 14.68 -33.59
C LEU A 964 26.08 15.01 -33.96
N ARG A 965 26.61 14.28 -34.94
CA ARG A 965 27.98 14.49 -35.43
C ARG A 965 28.01 15.58 -36.52
N ILE A 966 28.49 16.77 -36.16
CA ILE A 966 28.71 17.87 -37.11
C ILE A 966 30.05 17.69 -37.79
N ILE A 967 30.11 17.89 -39.11
CA ILE A 967 31.35 17.87 -39.88
C ILE A 967 31.65 19.28 -40.38
N ILE A 968 32.77 19.88 -39.98
CA ILE A 968 33.19 21.20 -40.48
C ILE A 968 34.35 21.01 -41.44
N GLN A 969 34.15 21.45 -42.69
CA GLN A 969 35.11 21.27 -43.78
C GLN A 969 35.62 22.62 -44.29
N SER A 970 36.91 22.68 -44.61
CA SER A 970 37.54 23.86 -45.20
C SER A 970 37.31 23.93 -46.71
N THR A 971 36.83 25.06 -47.20
CA THR A 971 36.68 25.35 -48.65
C THR A 971 37.83 26.23 -49.15
N THR A 972 38.23 26.08 -50.41
CA THR A 972 39.19 26.96 -51.10
C THR A 972 38.58 28.27 -51.59
N ALA A 973 37.30 28.52 -51.29
CA ALA A 973 36.57 29.72 -51.69
C ALA A 973 37.09 30.97 -50.95
N GLU A 974 37.00 32.11 -51.63
CA GLU A 974 37.38 33.42 -51.07
C GLU A 974 36.48 33.82 -49.88
N GLU A 975 36.94 34.72 -49.02
CA GLU A 975 36.25 35.18 -47.79
C GLU A 975 34.87 35.84 -48.05
N HIS A 976 34.55 36.10 -49.31
CA HIS A 976 33.34 36.79 -49.74
C HIS A 976 32.13 35.83 -49.75
N TYR A 977 32.38 34.53 -49.86
CA TYR A 977 31.36 33.49 -49.91
C TYR A 977 30.75 33.23 -48.54
N LEU A 978 29.47 32.84 -48.52
CA LEU A 978 28.77 32.43 -47.31
C LEU A 978 29.18 30.99 -46.94
N PRO A 979 29.13 30.60 -45.64
CA PRO A 979 29.21 29.20 -45.28
C PRO A 979 28.00 28.45 -45.88
N VAL A 980 28.24 27.23 -46.40
CA VAL A 980 27.22 26.39 -47.04
C VAL A 980 27.03 25.14 -46.20
N ALA A 981 25.77 24.77 -45.95
CA ALA A 981 25.44 23.55 -45.22
C ALA A 981 24.90 22.47 -46.17
N HIS A 982 25.43 21.26 -46.03
CA HIS A 982 24.90 20.04 -46.62
C HIS A 982 24.16 19.26 -45.54
N THR A 983 22.86 19.53 -45.43
CA THR A 983 21.96 19.03 -44.38
C THR A 983 21.84 17.50 -44.30
N CYS A 984 22.06 16.82 -45.42
CA CYS A 984 22.05 15.35 -45.53
C CYS A 984 23.21 14.70 -44.76
N TYR A 985 24.34 15.40 -44.66
CA TYR A 985 25.57 14.91 -44.01
C TYR A 985 25.92 15.66 -42.73
N ASN A 986 25.05 16.58 -42.28
CA ASN A 986 25.33 17.55 -41.21
C ASN A 986 26.69 18.24 -41.40
N LEU A 987 27.01 18.57 -42.66
CA LEU A 987 28.32 19.08 -43.06
C LEU A 987 28.24 20.58 -43.33
N LEU A 988 29.17 21.32 -42.75
CA LEU A 988 29.31 22.76 -42.91
C LEU A 988 30.61 23.06 -43.67
N ASP A 989 30.45 23.51 -44.91
CA ASP A 989 31.55 24.05 -45.70
C ASP A 989 31.78 25.51 -45.32
N MET A 990 32.96 25.76 -44.75
CA MET A 990 33.29 27.07 -44.19
C MET A 990 34.57 27.63 -44.84
N PRO A 991 34.49 28.80 -45.51
CA PRO A 991 35.66 29.55 -45.98
C PRO A 991 36.57 30.01 -44.83
N ARG A 992 37.83 30.32 -45.14
CA ARG A 992 38.81 30.77 -44.15
C ARG A 992 38.61 32.24 -43.80
N TYR A 993 37.82 32.53 -42.77
CA TYR A 993 37.64 33.91 -42.29
C TYR A 993 38.81 34.36 -41.41
N GLN A 994 39.33 35.56 -41.68
CA GLN A 994 40.43 36.17 -40.91
C GLN A 994 39.99 36.83 -39.60
N THR A 995 38.77 37.36 -39.52
CA THR A 995 38.28 38.12 -38.35
C THR A 995 36.95 37.60 -37.82
N LYS A 996 36.72 37.81 -36.52
CA LYS A 996 35.51 37.40 -35.81
C LYS A 996 34.27 38.12 -36.34
N GLU A 997 34.38 39.41 -36.68
CA GLU A 997 33.27 40.22 -37.17
C GLU A 997 32.79 39.75 -38.55
N ILE A 998 33.71 39.38 -39.45
CA ILE A 998 33.37 38.86 -40.78
C ILE A 998 32.65 37.51 -40.62
N LEU A 999 33.21 36.60 -39.82
CA LEU A 999 32.59 35.29 -39.56
C LEU A 999 31.19 35.46 -38.96
N ARG A 1000 31.03 36.30 -37.94
CA ARG A 1000 29.72 36.58 -37.32
C ARG A 1000 28.72 37.12 -38.31
N ARG A 1001 29.09 38.10 -39.12
CA ARG A 1001 28.20 38.71 -40.11
C ARG A 1001 27.79 37.71 -41.19
N ARG A 1002 28.74 36.92 -41.70
CA ARG A 1002 28.49 35.93 -42.76
C ARG A 1002 27.69 34.73 -42.26
N LEU A 1003 28.02 34.21 -41.08
CA LEU A 1003 27.27 33.13 -40.44
C LEU A 1003 25.84 33.57 -40.12
N THR A 1004 25.68 34.79 -39.59
CA THR A 1004 24.34 35.36 -39.35
C THR A 1004 23.55 35.49 -40.65
N GLN A 1005 24.18 36.00 -41.71
CA GLN A 1005 23.53 36.15 -43.01
C GLN A 1005 23.14 34.79 -43.61
N ALA A 1006 23.99 33.77 -43.50
CA ALA A 1006 23.68 32.43 -44.00
C ALA A 1006 22.51 31.76 -43.25
N VAL A 1007 22.44 31.96 -41.93
CA VAL A 1007 21.36 31.42 -41.11
C VAL A 1007 20.03 32.16 -41.33
N GLU A 1008 20.06 33.47 -41.57
CA GLU A 1008 18.86 34.30 -41.78
C GLU A 1008 18.31 34.21 -43.22
N GLN A 1009 19.15 33.94 -44.22
CA GLN A 1009 18.76 33.85 -45.65
C GLN A 1009 18.45 32.42 -46.12
N TYR A 1010 18.26 31.48 -45.19
CA TYR A 1010 18.03 30.08 -45.51
C TYR A 1010 16.60 29.82 -46.01
N GLU A 1011 16.46 29.52 -47.31
CA GLU A 1011 15.23 28.99 -47.92
C GLU A 1011 15.39 27.49 -48.25
N GLY A 1012 15.46 26.65 -47.21
CA GLY A 1012 15.38 25.18 -47.35
C GLY A 1012 16.36 24.55 -48.36
N PHE A 1013 16.04 23.34 -48.81
CA PHE A 1013 16.77 22.62 -49.87
C PHE A 1013 16.61 23.30 -51.23
N SER A 1014 17.22 24.46 -51.41
CA SER A 1014 17.46 25.07 -52.71
C SER A 1014 18.91 24.81 -53.10
N LEU A 1015 19.11 23.82 -53.98
CA LEU A 1015 20.34 23.76 -54.77
C LEU A 1015 20.33 24.98 -55.70
N VAL A 1016 21.42 25.74 -55.66
CA VAL A 1016 21.84 26.56 -56.81
C VAL A 1016 22.17 25.64 -57.97
#